data_AF-A0A6L5QX97-F1
#
_entry.id   AF-A0A6L5QX97-F1
#
_cell.length_a   1.000
_cell.length_b   1.000
_cell.length_c   1.000
_cell.angle_alpha   90.00
_cell.angle_beta   90.00
_cell.angle_gamma   90.00
#
_symmetry.space_group_name_H-M   'P 1'
#
loop_
_entity.id
_entity.type
_entity.pdbx_description
1 polymer ?
#
loop_
_entity_poly.entity_id
_entity_poly.type
_entity_poly.pdbx_seq_one_letter_code
_entity_poly.pdbx_strand_id
1 'polypeptide(L)'
;MTGLWQLLLMVLVAGVCAYNRWPMKKVMLANLAALAVIWFASDLAWGFYTSAIVYGVVALFYMLPDLRIDWISRKAYSFMQKVLPPMNETEKVALEAGDVWWEGDLFQGNPDWIKMLEIAKPTLTDEEQAFVDNETEELCSMLDDWDIVQKRKDLPPEVWQFIKDKGFLGMIIPKQFGGKGFSALAHSSVVTKIATRSGSAAVTVMVPNSLGPAELLLHYGTDEQKDYYLPRLAEGKEIPCFALTSPVAGSDAGAIPDKGVVCMGKHEGKEVLGISLTWNKRYITLAPVATIVGLAFKLYDPDGLLGGKEGDQDKTDYGITCALIPRDHPGVEIGQRHMPMGQAFMNGTTTGENVFIPMDMLIGGQEFAGQGWRMLMECLAAGRSISLPAMGTAVSKLSYRLTGAYAMVREQFKTPIARFEGVEEAMARIAGMTYRIEAMRTMTAGAVDLGVKPSVVSAIAKYHMTEIGRQVLNDSMDIHAGRAIIMGERNYLASGYMSQPIGITVEGANILTRNLMIFGQGAVRCHPYVLREMFAAQMEDKEEGVKRFDSLLFRHIGYGVSNFARTFGLGLTGGLLAKKPVAGQTGKLYQQLTRMSSVLALTSDVAMGMLGGDLKRKERLSARLADVLSHLYMASAVLKYYEDNQRPIADLPYVQWNIESNLEKIQEAFYDFYANFPVKAVGKMLRFVAFPYGKSYKKPSDKLDREIVKPMLSRNELRDRITDLSYVGKEADDVTGRVEQAFFKVLAADEVRRKLRKAMKAKELDKDATNMERIEQAIEKGIINEDERQMLVDAEEARMDVIQVDDYSHEEIVDGFKAKSQAKPKKKSKAA
;
A
#
# COMPACT_ATOMS: atom_id res chain seq x y z
N MET A 1 -43.00 -12.97 -35.33
CA MET A 1 -42.12 -13.72 -34.39
C MET A 1 -40.84 -14.21 -35.05
N THR A 2 -40.89 -14.83 -36.22
CA THR A 2 -39.72 -15.36 -36.96
C THR A 2 -38.60 -14.32 -37.16
N GLY A 3 -38.93 -13.11 -37.63
CA GLY A 3 -37.92 -12.04 -37.77
C GLY A 3 -37.25 -11.62 -36.45
N LEU A 4 -37.98 -11.65 -35.33
CA LEU A 4 -37.38 -11.36 -34.02
C LEU A 4 -36.39 -12.44 -33.60
N TRP A 5 -36.72 -13.72 -33.81
CA TRP A 5 -35.81 -14.84 -33.54
C TRP A 5 -34.53 -14.79 -34.37
N GLN A 6 -34.64 -14.46 -35.65
CA GLN A 6 -33.48 -14.29 -36.54
C GLN A 6 -32.54 -13.19 -36.05
N LEU A 7 -33.12 -12.04 -35.68
CA LEU A 7 -32.34 -10.93 -35.13
C LEU A 7 -31.68 -11.30 -33.80
N LEU A 8 -32.41 -11.96 -32.89
CA LEU A 8 -31.89 -12.42 -31.61
C LEU A 8 -30.76 -13.43 -31.77
N LEU A 9 -30.85 -14.34 -32.74
CA LEU A 9 -29.78 -15.29 -33.05
C LEU A 9 -28.51 -14.56 -33.51
N MET A 10 -28.64 -13.55 -34.38
CA MET A 10 -27.51 -12.75 -34.83
C MET A 10 -26.87 -11.95 -33.68
N VAL A 11 -27.69 -11.33 -32.83
CA VAL A 11 -27.22 -10.65 -31.61
C VAL A 11 -26.54 -11.62 -30.66
N LEU A 12 -27.05 -12.85 -30.52
CA LEU A 12 -26.42 -13.89 -29.70
C LEU A 12 -25.06 -14.32 -30.25
N VAL A 13 -24.96 -14.58 -31.56
CA VAL A 13 -23.69 -14.95 -32.21
C VAL A 13 -22.66 -13.83 -32.08
N ALA A 14 -23.05 -12.59 -32.37
CA ALA A 14 -22.19 -11.42 -32.18
C ALA A 14 -21.79 -11.25 -30.70
N GLY A 15 -22.73 -11.45 -29.77
CA GLY A 15 -22.50 -11.39 -28.33
C GLY A 15 -21.53 -12.45 -27.82
N VAL A 16 -21.64 -13.69 -28.30
CA VAL A 16 -20.69 -14.79 -27.98
C VAL A 16 -19.30 -14.49 -28.55
N CYS A 17 -19.22 -14.00 -29.78
CA CYS A 17 -17.97 -13.56 -30.39
C CYS A 17 -17.30 -12.44 -29.56
N ALA A 18 -18.07 -11.43 -29.16
CA ALA A 18 -17.60 -10.31 -28.34
C ALA A 18 -17.19 -10.76 -26.93
N TYR A 19 -17.97 -11.64 -26.29
CA TYR A 19 -17.66 -12.21 -24.97
C TYR A 19 -16.28 -12.88 -24.94
N ASN A 20 -15.95 -13.60 -26.01
CA ASN A 20 -14.69 -14.32 -26.18
C ASN A 20 -13.57 -13.50 -26.83
N ARG A 21 -13.78 -12.19 -27.07
CA ARG A 21 -12.80 -11.27 -27.70
C ARG A 21 -12.24 -11.80 -29.02
N TRP A 22 -13.10 -12.37 -29.88
CA TRP A 22 -12.65 -12.90 -31.16
C TRP A 22 -12.13 -11.80 -32.09
N PRO A 23 -11.04 -12.04 -32.85
CA PRO A 23 -10.57 -11.12 -33.87
C PRO A 23 -11.65 -10.83 -34.91
N MET A 24 -11.72 -9.59 -35.41
CA MET A 24 -12.79 -9.15 -36.31
C MET A 24 -13.02 -10.07 -37.52
N LYS A 25 -11.95 -10.64 -38.10
CA LYS A 25 -12.05 -11.64 -39.18
C LYS A 25 -12.92 -12.85 -38.80
N LYS A 26 -12.73 -13.38 -37.59
CA LYS A 26 -13.51 -14.52 -37.07
C LYS A 26 -14.95 -14.10 -36.76
N VAL A 27 -15.15 -12.89 -36.24
CA VAL A 27 -16.49 -12.31 -36.00
C VAL A 27 -17.28 -12.23 -37.31
N MET A 28 -16.66 -11.70 -38.36
CA MET A 28 -17.27 -11.61 -39.69
C MET A 28 -17.64 -12.99 -40.24
N LEU A 29 -16.73 -13.97 -40.16
CA LEU A 29 -16.99 -15.32 -40.64
C LEU A 29 -18.14 -15.99 -39.86
N ALA A 30 -18.17 -15.85 -38.53
CA ALA A 30 -19.22 -16.43 -37.69
C ALA A 30 -20.60 -15.81 -37.97
N ASN A 31 -20.67 -14.48 -38.15
CA ASN A 31 -21.91 -13.81 -38.51
C ASN A 31 -22.38 -14.16 -39.92
N LEU A 32 -21.45 -14.30 -40.88
CA LEU A 32 -21.79 -14.76 -42.24
C LEU A 32 -22.32 -16.20 -42.21
N ALA A 33 -21.69 -17.09 -41.45
CA ALA A 33 -22.16 -18.46 -41.26
C ALA A 33 -23.54 -18.48 -40.61
N ALA A 34 -23.80 -17.64 -39.60
CA ALA A 34 -25.12 -17.52 -38.98
C ALA A 34 -26.18 -17.01 -39.96
N LEU A 35 -25.86 -16.02 -40.79
CA LEU A 35 -26.75 -15.55 -41.87
C LEU A 35 -27.04 -16.66 -42.89
N ALA A 36 -26.03 -17.45 -43.26
CA ALA A 36 -26.22 -18.60 -44.16
C ALA A 36 -27.12 -19.66 -43.52
N VAL A 37 -26.92 -19.97 -42.23
CA VAL A 37 -27.82 -20.89 -41.49
C VAL A 37 -29.25 -20.36 -41.48
N ILE A 38 -29.47 -19.07 -41.19
CA ILE A 38 -30.80 -18.46 -41.22
C ILE A 38 -31.42 -18.56 -42.62
N TRP A 39 -30.62 -18.32 -43.67
CA TRP A 39 -31.06 -18.40 -45.06
C TRP A 39 -31.53 -19.80 -45.46
N PHE A 40 -30.83 -20.84 -45.04
CA PHE A 40 -31.17 -22.22 -45.39
C PHE A 40 -32.18 -22.88 -44.45
N ALA A 41 -32.25 -22.45 -43.19
CA ALA A 41 -33.03 -23.13 -42.14
C ALA A 41 -34.34 -22.42 -41.76
N SER A 42 -34.64 -21.23 -42.29
CA SER A 42 -35.85 -20.48 -41.95
C SER A 42 -36.35 -19.55 -43.06
N ASP A 43 -37.62 -19.16 -43.01
CA ASP A 43 -38.19 -18.17 -43.93
C ASP A 43 -37.52 -16.80 -43.76
N LEU A 44 -37.13 -16.16 -44.87
CA LEU A 44 -36.50 -14.84 -44.85
C LEU A 44 -37.49 -13.76 -44.41
N ALA A 45 -37.42 -13.37 -43.13
CA ALA A 45 -38.22 -12.29 -42.57
C ALA A 45 -37.37 -11.01 -42.41
N TRP A 46 -38.00 -9.93 -41.95
CA TRP A 46 -37.34 -8.64 -41.72
C TRP A 46 -36.08 -8.74 -40.84
N GLY A 47 -36.01 -9.72 -39.92
CA GLY A 47 -34.84 -9.98 -39.07
C GLY A 47 -33.59 -10.42 -39.83
N PHE A 48 -33.75 -11.24 -40.87
CA PHE A 48 -32.66 -11.60 -41.76
C PHE A 48 -32.15 -10.37 -42.52
N TYR A 49 -33.04 -9.63 -43.19
CA TYR A 49 -32.64 -8.49 -44.04
C TYR A 49 -31.96 -7.38 -43.22
N THR A 50 -32.50 -7.05 -42.05
CA THR A 50 -31.87 -6.09 -41.13
C THR A 50 -30.48 -6.55 -40.70
N SER A 51 -30.31 -7.83 -40.35
CA SER A 51 -29.02 -8.39 -39.95
C SER A 51 -28.01 -8.43 -41.11
N ALA A 52 -28.47 -8.76 -42.32
CA ALA A 52 -27.66 -8.76 -43.53
C ALA A 52 -27.20 -7.34 -43.90
N ILE A 53 -28.06 -6.33 -43.76
CA ILE A 53 -27.71 -4.92 -43.96
C ILE A 53 -26.66 -4.48 -42.94
N VAL A 54 -26.87 -4.76 -41.66
CA VAL A 54 -25.89 -4.41 -40.60
C VAL A 54 -24.55 -5.09 -40.88
N TYR A 55 -24.55 -6.38 -41.21
CA TYR A 55 -23.34 -7.10 -41.60
C TYR A 55 -22.66 -6.45 -42.81
N GLY A 56 -23.41 -6.09 -43.86
CA GLY A 56 -22.89 -5.46 -45.06
C GLY A 56 -22.24 -4.10 -44.78
N VAL A 57 -22.86 -3.26 -43.93
CA VAL A 57 -22.29 -1.97 -43.52
C VAL A 57 -20.98 -2.16 -42.73
N VAL A 58 -20.97 -3.09 -41.77
CA VAL A 58 -19.76 -3.38 -40.99
C VAL A 58 -18.66 -3.97 -41.88
N ALA A 59 -19.02 -4.85 -42.82
CA ALA A 59 -18.09 -5.42 -43.81
C ALA A 59 -17.47 -4.33 -44.68
N LEU A 60 -18.28 -3.38 -45.16
CA LEU A 60 -17.83 -2.28 -46.02
C LEU A 60 -16.73 -1.46 -45.34
N PHE A 61 -16.96 -0.99 -44.11
CA PHE A 61 -15.96 -0.22 -43.36
C PHE A 61 -14.75 -1.05 -42.92
N TYR A 62 -14.91 -2.37 -42.75
CA TYR A 62 -13.79 -3.25 -42.43
C TYR A 62 -12.89 -3.53 -43.65
N MET A 63 -13.49 -3.71 -44.83
CA MET A 63 -12.77 -4.05 -46.07
C MET A 63 -12.22 -2.84 -46.82
N LEU A 64 -12.76 -1.64 -46.57
CA LEU A 64 -12.31 -0.38 -47.19
C LEU A 64 -11.76 0.59 -46.11
N PRO A 65 -10.48 0.46 -45.72
CA PRO A 65 -9.87 1.31 -44.70
C PRO A 65 -9.91 2.80 -45.03
N ASP A 66 -9.76 3.18 -46.31
CA ASP A 66 -9.72 4.60 -46.70
C ASP A 66 -11.06 5.29 -46.44
N LEU A 67 -12.17 4.61 -46.77
CA LEU A 67 -13.52 5.10 -46.49
C LEU A 67 -13.74 5.29 -44.97
N ARG A 68 -13.26 4.33 -44.17
CA ARG A 68 -13.32 4.38 -42.70
C ARG A 68 -12.48 5.53 -42.14
N ILE A 69 -11.27 5.71 -42.65
CA ILE A 69 -10.35 6.77 -42.23
C ILE A 69 -10.98 8.13 -42.49
N ASP A 70 -11.48 8.37 -43.69
CA ASP A 70 -11.99 9.68 -44.09
C ASP A 70 -13.31 10.05 -43.39
N TRP A 71 -14.20 9.07 -43.21
CA TRP A 71 -15.53 9.35 -42.68
C TRP A 71 -15.58 9.35 -41.15
N ILE A 72 -14.72 8.57 -40.50
CA ILE A 72 -14.77 8.32 -39.06
C ILE A 72 -13.46 8.76 -38.39
N SER A 73 -12.33 8.11 -38.72
CA SER A 73 -11.11 8.21 -37.93
C SER A 73 -10.47 9.60 -37.98
N ARG A 74 -10.48 10.27 -39.14
CA ARG A 74 -9.95 11.63 -39.30
C ARG A 74 -10.72 12.66 -38.46
N LYS A 75 -12.05 12.52 -38.40
CA LYS A 75 -12.90 13.38 -37.54
C LYS A 75 -12.63 13.12 -36.06
N ALA A 76 -12.60 11.85 -35.66
CA ALA A 76 -12.29 11.45 -34.29
C ALA A 76 -10.88 11.90 -33.85
N TYR A 77 -9.88 11.77 -34.73
CA TYR A 77 -8.52 12.25 -34.53
C TYR A 77 -8.49 13.77 -34.28
N SER A 78 -9.15 14.54 -35.15
CA SER A 78 -9.22 16.00 -35.01
C SER A 78 -9.95 16.45 -33.74
N PHE A 79 -10.95 15.68 -33.29
CA PHE A 79 -11.63 15.92 -32.03
C PHE A 79 -10.70 15.61 -30.84
N MET A 80 -9.99 14.49 -30.88
CA MET A 80 -9.04 14.10 -29.84
C MET A 80 -7.93 15.13 -29.66
N GLN A 81 -7.37 15.67 -30.74
CA GLN A 81 -6.38 16.75 -30.69
C GLN A 81 -6.90 18.03 -30.02
N LYS A 82 -8.21 18.30 -30.07
CA LYS A 82 -8.81 19.48 -29.40
C LYS A 82 -9.08 19.25 -27.92
N VAL A 83 -9.34 18.01 -27.51
CA VAL A 83 -9.75 17.66 -26.14
C VAL A 83 -8.54 17.28 -25.28
N LEU A 84 -7.48 16.75 -25.87
CA LEU A 84 -6.24 16.46 -25.16
C LEU A 84 -5.51 17.76 -24.82
N PRO A 85 -5.23 18.04 -23.54
CA PRO A 85 -4.38 19.17 -23.17
C PRO A 85 -2.96 18.97 -23.74
N PRO A 86 -2.22 20.06 -24.05
CA PRO A 86 -0.80 19.95 -24.34
C PRO A 86 -0.10 19.37 -23.11
N MET A 87 0.59 18.24 -23.28
CA MET A 87 1.30 17.58 -22.20
C MET A 87 2.68 18.22 -22.09
N ASN A 88 2.99 18.85 -20.95
CA ASN A 88 4.34 19.36 -20.72
C ASN A 88 5.31 18.18 -20.47
N GLU A 89 6.61 18.41 -20.65
CA GLU A 89 7.64 17.37 -20.47
C GLU A 89 7.57 16.71 -19.08
N THR A 90 7.30 17.49 -18.04
CA THR A 90 7.13 17.00 -16.65
C THR A 90 5.98 15.99 -16.50
N GLU A 91 4.83 16.26 -17.13
CA GLU A 91 3.66 15.37 -17.13
C GLU A 91 3.90 14.12 -17.97
N LYS A 92 4.60 14.25 -19.11
CA LYS A 92 5.00 13.12 -19.95
C LYS A 92 5.91 12.16 -19.20
N VAL A 93 6.97 12.68 -18.59
CA VAL A 93 7.92 11.92 -17.76
C VAL A 93 7.19 11.24 -16.61
N ALA A 94 6.25 11.92 -15.94
CA ALA A 94 5.48 11.32 -14.85
C ALA A 94 4.54 10.20 -15.32
N LEU A 95 3.99 10.29 -16.53
CA LEU A 95 3.13 9.25 -17.11
C LEU A 95 3.94 8.05 -17.63
N GLU A 96 5.16 8.26 -18.09
CA GLU A 96 6.07 7.21 -18.56
C GLU A 96 6.82 6.51 -17.42
N ALA A 97 7.10 7.19 -16.31
CA ALA A 97 7.89 6.65 -15.18
C ALA A 97 7.21 5.50 -14.43
N GLY A 98 7.88 4.35 -14.30
CA GLY A 98 7.39 3.13 -13.63
C GLY A 98 6.78 2.11 -14.61
N ASP A 99 6.23 1.02 -14.09
CA ASP A 99 5.69 -0.11 -14.87
C ASP A 99 4.20 -0.34 -14.60
N VAL A 100 3.52 -0.96 -15.58
CA VAL A 100 2.19 -1.56 -15.39
C VAL A 100 2.38 -3.05 -15.09
N TRP A 101 1.83 -3.52 -13.97
CA TRP A 101 1.99 -4.89 -13.50
C TRP A 101 0.64 -5.62 -13.41
N TRP A 102 0.32 -6.22 -12.27
CA TRP A 102 -0.88 -7.03 -12.06
C TRP A 102 -2.18 -6.21 -12.15
N GLU A 103 -2.14 -4.96 -11.71
CA GLU A 103 -3.26 -4.04 -11.81
C GLU A 103 -3.71 -3.79 -13.26
N GLY A 104 -2.80 -3.93 -14.23
CA GLY A 104 -3.12 -3.89 -15.65
C GLY A 104 -4.11 -4.98 -16.06
N ASP A 105 -3.86 -6.22 -15.62
CA ASP A 105 -4.73 -7.36 -15.93
C ASP A 105 -6.11 -7.22 -15.26
N LEU A 106 -6.15 -6.65 -14.04
CA LEU A 106 -7.38 -6.33 -13.33
C LEU A 106 -8.18 -5.22 -14.03
N PHE A 107 -7.51 -4.20 -14.56
CA PHE A 107 -8.15 -3.09 -15.25
C PHE A 107 -8.75 -3.53 -16.60
N GLN A 108 -8.16 -4.55 -17.23
CA GLN A 108 -8.54 -5.00 -18.56
C GLN A 108 -9.82 -5.84 -18.62
N GLY A 109 -10.48 -6.16 -17.51
CA GLY A 109 -11.79 -6.84 -17.53
C GLY A 109 -11.79 -8.35 -17.82
N ASN A 110 -10.61 -8.95 -17.96
CA ASN A 110 -10.43 -10.39 -18.10
C ASN A 110 -9.03 -10.80 -17.57
N PRO A 111 -8.80 -10.70 -16.25
CA PRO A 111 -7.51 -10.97 -15.65
C PRO A 111 -7.06 -12.41 -15.91
N ASP A 112 -5.78 -12.57 -16.21
CA ASP A 112 -5.13 -13.88 -16.31
C ASP A 112 -4.65 -14.33 -14.93
N TRP A 113 -5.51 -15.07 -14.24
CA TRP A 113 -5.21 -15.56 -12.91
C TRP A 113 -4.10 -16.61 -12.88
N ILE A 114 -3.88 -17.35 -13.97
CA ILE A 114 -2.79 -18.34 -14.02
C ILE A 114 -1.46 -17.61 -14.03
N LYS A 115 -1.35 -16.57 -14.87
CA LYS A 115 -0.19 -15.66 -14.87
C LYS A 115 0.10 -15.09 -13.47
N MET A 116 -0.94 -14.67 -12.73
CA MET A 116 -0.76 -14.17 -11.34
C MET A 116 -0.23 -15.26 -10.40
N LEU A 117 -0.75 -16.48 -10.51
CA LEU A 117 -0.38 -17.61 -9.66
C LEU A 117 1.03 -18.13 -9.96
N GLU A 118 1.51 -17.97 -11.19
CA GLU A 118 2.87 -18.32 -11.62
C GLU A 118 3.94 -17.32 -11.15
N ILE A 119 3.54 -16.15 -10.63
CA ILE A 119 4.49 -15.19 -10.03
C ILE A 119 5.18 -15.89 -8.85
N ALA A 120 6.51 -15.93 -8.87
CA ALA A 120 7.30 -16.57 -7.83
C ALA A 120 6.93 -16.06 -6.43
N LYS A 121 6.85 -16.97 -5.46
CA LYS A 121 6.64 -16.62 -4.06
C LYS A 121 7.82 -15.77 -3.57
N PRO A 122 7.58 -14.58 -3.01
CA PRO A 122 8.63 -13.79 -2.37
C PRO A 122 9.16 -14.52 -1.12
N THR A 123 10.47 -14.67 -1.01
CA THR A 123 11.13 -15.35 0.11
C THR A 123 12.36 -14.57 0.55
N LEU A 124 12.59 -14.53 1.85
CA LEU A 124 13.86 -14.05 2.40
C LEU A 124 14.95 -15.10 2.14
N THR A 125 16.14 -14.65 1.81
CA THR A 125 17.35 -15.48 1.85
C THR A 125 17.70 -15.84 3.29
N ASP A 126 18.53 -16.87 3.49
CA ASP A 126 18.98 -17.28 4.83
C ASP A 126 19.66 -16.15 5.61
N GLU A 127 20.42 -15.29 4.91
CA GLU A 127 21.09 -14.13 5.51
C GLU A 127 20.09 -13.05 5.94
N GLU A 128 19.11 -12.75 5.10
CA GLU A 128 18.07 -11.77 5.42
C GLU A 128 17.18 -12.25 6.58
N GLN A 129 16.80 -13.53 6.55
CA GLN A 129 16.04 -14.16 7.63
C GLN A 129 16.84 -14.12 8.94
N ALA A 130 18.14 -14.48 8.89
CA ALA A 130 19.01 -14.39 10.05
C ALA A 130 19.12 -12.96 10.59
N PHE A 131 19.14 -11.94 9.73
CA PHE A 131 19.18 -10.54 10.17
C PHE A 131 17.88 -10.08 10.85
N VAL A 132 16.72 -10.56 10.36
CA VAL A 132 15.42 -10.31 11.00
C VAL A 132 15.35 -11.03 12.36
N ASP A 133 15.87 -12.25 12.45
CA ASP A 133 15.76 -13.09 13.65
C ASP A 133 16.78 -12.75 14.73
N ASN A 134 17.94 -12.20 14.37
CA ASN A 134 19.03 -11.92 15.30
C ASN A 134 19.22 -10.41 15.52
N GLU A 135 19.80 -9.68 14.56
CA GLU A 135 20.14 -8.25 14.73
C GLU A 135 18.90 -7.39 14.97
N THR A 136 17.81 -7.65 14.23
CA THR A 136 16.57 -6.88 14.37
C THR A 136 15.86 -7.21 15.69
N GLU A 137 15.92 -8.47 16.15
CA GLU A 137 15.43 -8.88 17.46
C GLU A 137 16.22 -8.19 18.59
N GLU A 138 17.56 -8.17 18.48
CA GLU A 138 18.45 -7.52 19.44
C GLU A 138 18.16 -6.01 19.49
N LEU A 139 18.05 -5.35 18.34
CA LEU A 139 17.64 -3.94 18.27
C LEU A 139 16.32 -3.71 19.00
N CYS A 140 15.29 -4.53 18.73
CA CYS A 140 14.00 -4.40 19.42
C CYS A 140 14.12 -4.57 20.94
N SER A 141 14.98 -5.47 21.41
CA SER A 141 15.22 -5.66 22.85
C SER A 141 15.90 -4.46 23.53
N MET A 142 16.64 -3.64 22.77
CA MET A 142 17.26 -2.41 23.28
C MET A 142 16.31 -1.22 23.34
N LEU A 143 15.13 -1.31 22.71
CA LEU A 143 14.19 -0.21 22.59
C LEU A 143 13.20 -0.16 23.77
N ASP A 144 13.08 1.01 24.38
CA ASP A 144 12.02 1.38 25.32
C ASP A 144 11.32 2.62 24.75
N ASP A 145 10.15 2.43 24.13
CA ASP A 145 9.47 3.51 23.41
C ASP A 145 9.02 4.64 24.34
N TRP A 146 8.69 4.34 25.60
CA TRP A 146 8.34 5.37 26.58
C TRP A 146 9.56 6.25 26.92
N ASP A 147 10.72 5.64 27.16
CA ASP A 147 11.96 6.38 27.39
C ASP A 147 12.39 7.19 26.16
N ILE A 148 12.30 6.60 24.96
CA ILE A 148 12.61 7.27 23.69
C ILE A 148 11.68 8.48 23.47
N VAL A 149 10.36 8.27 23.57
CA VAL A 149 9.35 9.25 23.17
C VAL A 149 9.08 10.29 24.25
N GLN A 150 9.05 9.94 25.53
CA GLN A 150 8.70 10.88 26.60
C GLN A 150 9.89 11.46 27.34
N LYS A 151 10.94 10.68 27.57
CA LYS A 151 12.05 11.08 28.44
C LYS A 151 13.22 11.69 27.66
N ARG A 152 13.74 10.97 26.65
CA ARG A 152 14.90 11.38 25.86
C ARG A 152 14.55 12.30 24.69
N LYS A 153 13.37 12.09 24.10
CA LYS A 153 12.99 12.66 22.80
C LYS A 153 13.97 12.28 21.69
N ASP A 154 14.73 11.20 21.83
CA ASP A 154 15.72 10.69 20.87
C ASP A 154 15.99 9.21 21.19
N LEU A 155 16.60 8.49 20.26
CA LEU A 155 17.15 7.17 20.53
C LEU A 155 18.35 7.28 21.48
N PRO A 156 18.54 6.31 22.40
CA PRO A 156 19.77 6.24 23.20
C PRO A 156 21.03 6.17 22.33
N PRO A 157 22.16 6.77 22.73
CA PRO A 157 23.41 6.74 21.96
C PRO A 157 23.87 5.33 21.59
N GLU A 158 23.71 4.36 22.49
CA GLU A 158 24.03 2.95 22.25
C GLU A 158 23.13 2.29 21.19
N VAL A 159 21.87 2.71 21.11
CA VAL A 159 20.93 2.27 20.05
C VAL A 159 21.33 2.88 18.71
N TRP A 160 21.67 4.17 18.70
CA TRP A 160 22.21 4.83 17.50
C TRP A 160 23.47 4.14 16.99
N GLN A 161 24.40 3.81 17.89
CA GLN A 161 25.64 3.12 17.53
C GLN A 161 25.35 1.71 17.00
N PHE A 162 24.47 0.96 17.66
CA PHE A 162 24.08 -0.39 17.19
C PHE A 162 23.45 -0.37 15.79
N ILE A 163 22.56 0.60 15.52
CA ILE A 163 21.94 0.80 14.21
C ILE A 163 23.00 0.98 13.12
N LYS A 164 24.04 1.77 13.39
CA LYS A 164 25.17 2.00 12.47
C LYS A 164 26.02 0.75 12.30
N ASP A 165 26.53 0.19 13.41
CA ASP A 165 27.48 -0.92 13.42
C ASP A 165 26.92 -2.18 12.75
N LYS A 166 25.61 -2.43 12.88
CA LYS A 166 24.96 -3.59 12.28
C LYS A 166 24.50 -3.37 10.84
N GLY A 167 24.61 -2.15 10.32
CA GLY A 167 24.30 -1.81 8.93
C GLY A 167 22.81 -1.60 8.65
N PHE A 168 22.01 -1.20 9.64
CA PHE A 168 20.59 -0.90 9.44
C PHE A 168 20.39 0.31 8.52
N LEU A 169 21.35 1.22 8.38
CA LEU A 169 21.25 2.40 7.52
C LEU A 169 21.60 2.13 6.05
N GLY A 170 22.14 0.95 5.74
CA GLY A 170 22.63 0.56 4.42
C GLY A 170 22.08 -0.77 3.92
N MET A 171 20.82 -1.07 4.23
CA MET A 171 20.17 -2.33 3.86
C MET A 171 20.09 -2.50 2.33
N ILE A 172 19.70 -1.45 1.61
CA ILE A 172 19.54 -1.51 0.13
C ILE A 172 20.86 -1.35 -0.63
N ILE A 173 21.91 -0.88 0.04
CA ILE A 173 23.19 -0.59 -0.61
C ILE A 173 23.87 -1.92 -0.97
N PRO A 174 24.33 -2.13 -2.21
CA PRO A 174 25.00 -3.35 -2.63
C PRO A 174 26.24 -3.66 -1.77
N LYS A 175 26.51 -4.96 -1.57
CA LYS A 175 27.64 -5.44 -0.74
C LYS A 175 29.00 -4.95 -1.21
N GLN A 176 29.18 -4.69 -2.51
CA GLN A 176 30.43 -4.14 -3.05
C GLN A 176 30.77 -2.75 -2.49
N PHE A 177 29.75 -2.00 -2.04
CA PHE A 177 29.91 -0.73 -1.35
C PHE A 177 29.76 -0.87 0.17
N GLY A 178 29.91 -2.08 0.74
CA GLY A 178 29.83 -2.31 2.19
C GLY A 178 28.41 -2.32 2.78
N GLY A 179 27.37 -2.23 1.96
CA GLY A 179 25.98 -2.39 2.41
C GLY A 179 25.53 -3.85 2.54
N LYS A 180 24.25 -4.08 2.78
CA LYS A 180 23.68 -5.44 2.93
C LYS A 180 23.16 -6.05 1.63
N GLY A 181 22.72 -5.22 0.69
CA GLY A 181 22.10 -5.67 -0.57
C GLY A 181 20.81 -6.45 -0.35
N PHE A 182 20.03 -6.08 0.65
CA PHE A 182 18.76 -6.71 1.01
C PHE A 182 17.65 -6.40 0.02
N SER A 183 16.78 -7.38 -0.19
CA SER A 183 15.53 -7.32 -0.93
C SER A 183 14.55 -6.30 -0.33
N ALA A 184 13.59 -5.86 -1.13
CA ALA A 184 12.43 -5.09 -0.71
C ALA A 184 11.63 -5.84 0.37
N LEU A 185 11.49 -7.16 0.25
CA LEU A 185 10.85 -7.98 1.28
C LEU A 185 11.62 -7.95 2.60
N ALA A 186 12.95 -8.07 2.57
CA ALA A 186 13.78 -7.98 3.78
C ALA A 186 13.71 -6.59 4.42
N HIS A 187 13.86 -5.52 3.64
CA HIS A 187 13.69 -4.15 4.11
C HIS A 187 12.31 -3.96 4.77
N SER A 188 11.23 -4.39 4.10
CA SER A 188 9.87 -4.33 4.66
C SER A 188 9.75 -5.09 5.98
N SER A 189 10.37 -6.26 6.08
CA SER A 189 10.28 -7.15 7.26
C SER A 189 11.03 -6.59 8.46
N VAL A 190 12.24 -6.06 8.24
CA VAL A 190 13.04 -5.38 9.28
C VAL A 190 12.28 -4.16 9.83
N VAL A 191 11.78 -3.28 8.95
CA VAL A 191 11.03 -2.08 9.37
C VAL A 191 9.75 -2.46 10.09
N THR A 192 9.01 -3.47 9.60
CA THR A 192 7.79 -3.96 10.26
C THR A 192 8.09 -4.40 11.69
N LYS A 193 9.16 -5.18 11.88
CA LYS A 193 9.54 -5.69 13.20
C LYS A 193 9.93 -4.59 14.17
N ILE A 194 10.81 -3.67 13.77
CA ILE A 194 11.20 -2.51 14.59
C ILE A 194 9.96 -1.67 14.95
N ALA A 195 9.06 -1.45 13.98
CA ALA A 195 7.87 -0.62 14.19
C ALA A 195 6.85 -1.23 15.17
N THR A 196 6.86 -2.56 15.39
CA THR A 196 6.05 -3.17 16.47
C THR A 196 6.55 -2.79 17.86
N ARG A 197 7.79 -2.31 17.97
CA ARG A 197 8.40 -1.90 19.23
C ARG A 197 8.53 -0.39 19.38
N SER A 198 9.05 0.32 18.37
CA SER A 198 9.16 1.78 18.38
C SER A 198 9.02 2.35 16.98
N GLY A 199 7.99 3.18 16.78
CA GLY A 199 7.79 3.88 15.51
C GLY A 199 8.90 4.89 15.23
N SER A 200 9.49 5.50 16.26
CA SER A 200 10.60 6.45 16.10
C SER A 200 11.88 5.77 15.62
N ALA A 201 12.23 4.61 16.18
CA ALA A 201 13.37 3.83 15.69
C ALA A 201 13.16 3.33 14.26
N ALA A 202 11.94 2.85 13.94
CA ALA A 202 11.60 2.39 12.61
C ALA A 202 11.77 3.49 11.56
N VAL A 203 11.28 4.72 11.81
CA VAL A 203 11.44 5.85 10.90
C VAL A 203 12.92 6.22 10.72
N THR A 204 13.72 6.20 11.79
CA THR A 204 15.16 6.46 11.73
C THR A 204 15.90 5.47 10.82
N VAL A 205 15.55 4.19 10.86
CA VAL A 205 16.12 3.13 10.00
C VAL A 205 15.58 3.19 8.57
N MET A 206 14.29 3.49 8.42
CA MET A 206 13.56 3.42 7.14
C MET A 206 13.97 4.52 6.14
N VAL A 207 14.22 5.75 6.61
CA VAL A 207 14.46 6.89 5.70
C VAL A 207 15.75 6.72 4.87
N PRO A 208 16.91 6.36 5.45
CA PRO A 208 18.14 6.14 4.67
C PRO A 208 18.02 5.03 3.60
N ASN A 209 17.10 4.07 3.80
CA ASN A 209 16.86 2.93 2.91
C ASN A 209 15.69 3.11 1.93
N SER A 210 15.11 4.30 1.84
CA SER A 210 13.96 4.58 0.96
C SER A 210 14.23 5.77 0.05
N LEU A 211 13.49 6.88 0.19
CA LEU A 211 13.76 8.13 -0.54
C LEU A 211 14.99 8.85 0.06
N GLY A 212 16.13 8.17 0.04
CA GLY A 212 17.42 8.67 0.49
C GLY A 212 18.39 8.86 -0.69
N PRO A 213 19.51 9.58 -0.46
CA PRO A 213 20.63 9.68 -1.38
C PRO A 213 21.11 8.34 -1.93
N ALA A 214 21.08 7.26 -1.14
CA ALA A 214 21.53 5.94 -1.58
C ALA A 214 20.76 5.43 -2.81
N GLU A 215 19.42 5.43 -2.77
CA GLU A 215 18.59 4.99 -3.90
C GLU A 215 18.85 5.84 -5.15
N LEU A 216 18.91 7.16 -5.00
CA LEU A 216 19.20 8.08 -6.11
C LEU A 216 20.58 7.85 -6.71
N LEU A 217 21.61 7.65 -5.87
CA LEU A 217 22.97 7.39 -6.31
C LEU A 217 23.10 6.05 -7.03
N LEU A 218 22.39 5.01 -6.61
CA LEU A 218 22.43 3.70 -7.26
C LEU A 218 21.96 3.77 -8.72
N HIS A 219 20.88 4.51 -8.97
CA HIS A 219 20.31 4.62 -10.33
C HIS A 219 20.94 5.72 -11.18
N TYR A 220 21.35 6.84 -10.56
CA TYR A 220 21.70 8.06 -11.30
C TYR A 220 23.06 8.66 -10.93
N GLY A 221 23.70 8.21 -9.85
CA GLY A 221 25.00 8.74 -9.44
C GLY A 221 26.11 8.39 -10.46
N THR A 222 27.09 9.28 -10.59
CA THR A 222 28.34 8.97 -11.30
C THR A 222 29.13 7.90 -10.55
N ASP A 223 30.11 7.28 -11.19
CA ASP A 223 30.93 6.26 -10.55
C ASP A 223 31.71 6.85 -9.36
N GLU A 224 32.22 8.09 -9.48
CA GLU A 224 32.89 8.80 -8.39
C GLU A 224 31.95 9.06 -7.21
N GLN A 225 30.70 9.47 -7.49
CA GLN A 225 29.70 9.68 -6.44
C GLN A 225 29.33 8.38 -5.74
N LYS A 226 29.18 7.28 -6.48
CA LYS A 226 28.88 5.96 -5.94
C LYS A 226 30.02 5.48 -5.04
N ASP A 227 31.25 5.54 -5.53
CA ASP A 227 32.45 5.10 -4.80
C ASP A 227 32.70 5.92 -3.54
N TYR A 228 32.39 7.23 -3.56
CA TYR A 228 32.55 8.10 -2.40
C TYR A 228 31.41 7.94 -1.38
N TYR A 229 30.16 8.06 -1.80
CA TYR A 229 29.03 8.20 -0.87
C TYR A 229 28.45 6.86 -0.40
N LEU A 230 28.32 5.85 -1.27
CA LEU A 230 27.62 4.62 -0.90
C LEU A 230 28.31 3.87 0.26
N PRO A 231 29.64 3.73 0.31
CA PRO A 231 30.31 3.12 1.47
C PRO A 231 30.09 3.90 2.77
N ARG A 232 30.13 5.24 2.70
CA ARG A 232 29.98 6.08 3.89
C ARG A 232 28.54 6.09 4.41
N LEU A 233 27.56 5.99 3.51
CA LEU A 233 26.15 5.80 3.85
C LEU A 233 25.92 4.42 4.48
N ALA A 234 26.51 3.37 3.93
CA ALA A 234 26.37 2.01 4.44
C ALA A 234 26.92 1.86 5.87
N GLU A 235 28.06 2.49 6.15
CA GLU A 235 28.70 2.50 7.48
C GLU A 235 28.03 3.46 8.49
N GLY A 236 27.08 4.29 8.04
CA GLY A 236 26.47 5.32 8.88
C GLY A 236 27.41 6.46 9.29
N LYS A 237 28.51 6.64 8.55
CA LYS A 237 29.39 7.82 8.61
C LYS A 237 28.64 9.04 8.06
N GLU A 238 27.95 8.85 6.94
CA GLU A 238 26.98 9.82 6.45
C GLU A 238 25.57 9.44 6.93
N ILE A 239 24.90 10.38 7.60
CA ILE A 239 23.46 10.28 7.90
C ILE A 239 22.73 11.20 6.92
N PRO A 240 21.96 10.65 5.98
CA PRO A 240 21.29 11.48 4.99
C PRO A 240 19.96 12.03 5.50
N CYS A 241 19.58 13.20 4.96
CA CYS A 241 18.19 13.63 4.89
C CYS A 241 17.83 14.05 3.46
N PHE A 242 16.53 14.14 3.15
CA PHE A 242 16.06 14.54 1.82
C PHE A 242 15.09 15.73 1.87
N ALA A 243 15.55 16.86 1.37
CA ALA A 243 14.93 18.17 1.43
C ALA A 243 14.12 18.48 0.16
N LEU A 244 12.89 17.96 0.11
CA LEU A 244 11.94 18.23 -0.97
C LEU A 244 10.89 19.29 -0.59
N THR A 245 10.22 19.09 0.54
CA THR A 245 9.07 19.88 0.98
C THR A 245 9.45 21.31 1.41
N SER A 246 8.69 22.29 0.95
CA SER A 246 8.84 23.70 1.32
C SER A 246 7.60 24.24 2.08
N PRO A 247 7.66 25.47 2.61
CA PRO A 247 6.50 26.14 3.20
C PRO A 247 5.27 26.23 2.28
N VAL A 248 5.49 26.38 0.97
CA VAL A 248 4.41 26.63 -0.01
C VAL A 248 4.14 25.45 -0.94
N ALA A 249 5.00 24.43 -0.97
CA ALA A 249 4.86 23.24 -1.81
C ALA A 249 5.06 21.95 -1.00
N GLY A 250 4.05 21.08 -1.03
CA GLY A 250 4.08 19.75 -0.42
C GLY A 250 3.49 18.70 -1.35
N SER A 251 2.17 18.63 -1.43
CA SER A 251 1.47 17.73 -2.38
C SER A 251 1.78 18.07 -3.85
N ASP A 252 1.88 19.37 -4.17
CA ASP A 252 2.35 19.84 -5.47
C ASP A 252 3.88 20.00 -5.47
N ALA A 253 4.58 18.87 -5.45
CA ALA A 253 6.05 18.85 -5.41
C ALA A 253 6.70 19.39 -6.70
N GLY A 254 5.96 19.49 -7.80
CA GLY A 254 6.43 20.13 -9.04
C GLY A 254 6.55 21.66 -8.93
N ALA A 255 5.84 22.26 -7.98
CA ALA A 255 5.76 23.70 -7.78
C ALA A 255 6.71 24.24 -6.68
N ILE A 256 7.76 23.49 -6.31
CA ILE A 256 8.74 23.96 -5.33
C ILE A 256 9.32 25.34 -5.71
N PRO A 257 9.48 26.27 -4.74
CA PRO A 257 9.95 27.63 -5.01
C PRO A 257 11.47 27.77 -5.00
N ASP A 258 12.18 26.76 -4.50
CA ASP A 258 13.63 26.75 -4.31
C ASP A 258 14.35 26.84 -5.65
N LYS A 259 15.38 27.69 -5.75
CA LYS A 259 16.01 28.05 -7.02
C LYS A 259 17.51 27.79 -7.01
N GLY A 260 18.01 27.31 -8.13
CA GLY A 260 19.41 27.31 -8.48
C GLY A 260 19.65 28.06 -9.77
N VAL A 261 20.62 28.96 -9.78
CA VAL A 261 21.04 29.67 -10.99
C VAL A 261 22.46 29.22 -11.34
N VAL A 262 22.64 28.71 -12.54
CA VAL A 262 23.96 28.33 -13.06
C VAL A 262 24.85 29.57 -13.11
N CYS A 263 26.06 29.47 -12.55
CA CYS A 263 27.01 30.56 -12.54
C CYS A 263 28.45 30.06 -12.41
N MET A 264 29.42 30.93 -12.70
CA MET A 264 30.81 30.70 -12.30
C MET A 264 30.99 31.06 -10.82
N GLY A 265 31.81 30.29 -10.11
CA GLY A 265 32.15 30.57 -8.71
C GLY A 265 33.44 29.89 -8.29
N LYS A 266 33.93 30.24 -7.10
CA LYS A 266 35.16 29.64 -6.56
C LYS A 266 34.85 28.40 -5.73
N HIS A 267 35.48 27.28 -6.08
CA HIS A 267 35.50 26.06 -5.29
C HIS A 267 36.94 25.57 -5.14
N GLU A 268 37.37 25.28 -3.91
CA GLU A 268 38.76 24.86 -3.61
C GLU A 268 39.84 25.77 -4.23
N GLY A 269 39.57 27.09 -4.25
CA GLY A 269 40.49 28.10 -4.80
C GLY A 269 40.54 28.19 -6.32
N LYS A 270 39.78 27.37 -7.06
CA LYS A 270 39.65 27.42 -8.52
C LYS A 270 38.30 28.01 -8.92
N GLU A 271 38.28 28.75 -10.01
CA GLU A 271 37.03 29.17 -10.64
C GLU A 271 36.46 28.00 -11.44
N VAL A 272 35.23 27.59 -11.10
CA VAL A 272 34.54 26.44 -11.68
C VAL A 272 33.09 26.80 -12.01
N LEU A 273 32.51 26.06 -12.94
CA LEU A 273 31.08 26.12 -13.20
C LEU A 273 30.32 25.47 -12.03
N GLY A 274 29.26 26.13 -11.58
CA GLY A 274 28.44 25.66 -10.47
C GLY A 274 27.08 26.33 -10.44
N ILE A 275 26.45 26.32 -9.27
CA ILE A 275 25.08 26.79 -9.08
C ILE A 275 25.03 27.61 -7.80
N SER A 276 24.47 28.82 -7.88
CA SER A 276 24.05 29.58 -6.70
C SER A 276 22.64 29.16 -6.28
N LEU A 277 22.51 28.58 -5.09
CA LEU A 277 21.30 27.99 -4.56
C LEU A 277 20.68 28.83 -3.45
N THR A 278 19.36 28.97 -3.49
CA THR A 278 18.55 29.52 -2.40
C THR A 278 17.35 28.60 -2.13
N TRP A 279 17.22 28.14 -0.89
CA TRP A 279 16.15 27.21 -0.48
C TRP A 279 15.63 27.48 0.93
N ASN A 280 14.40 27.04 1.18
CA ASN A 280 13.80 26.98 2.50
C ASN A 280 12.90 25.76 2.62
N LYS A 281 13.38 24.76 3.37
CA LYS A 281 12.77 23.44 3.46
C LYS A 281 12.32 23.13 4.88
N ARG A 282 11.19 22.43 4.99
CA ARG A 282 10.57 22.06 6.27
C ARG A 282 10.12 20.62 6.28
N TYR A 283 9.92 20.09 7.48
CA TYR A 283 9.51 18.71 7.72
C TYR A 283 10.51 17.67 7.22
N ILE A 284 11.80 18.00 7.29
CA ILE A 284 12.85 17.15 6.76
C ILE A 284 13.29 16.17 7.83
N THR A 285 12.91 14.90 7.66
CA THR A 285 13.28 13.81 8.57
C THR A 285 14.79 13.61 8.56
N LEU A 286 15.36 13.33 9.73
CA LEU A 286 16.79 13.27 10.04
C LEU A 286 17.59 14.57 9.92
N ALA A 287 17.04 15.68 9.40
CA ALA A 287 17.81 16.92 9.22
C ALA A 287 18.61 17.39 10.44
N PRO A 288 18.07 17.38 11.69
CA PRO A 288 18.83 17.78 12.88
C PRO A 288 20.15 17.04 13.06
N VAL A 289 20.20 15.76 12.67
CA VAL A 289 21.37 14.86 12.82
C VAL A 289 22.03 14.49 11.50
N ALA A 290 21.54 15.03 10.37
CA ALA A 290 22.07 14.71 9.05
C ALA A 290 23.45 15.32 8.83
N THR A 291 24.33 14.58 8.17
CA THR A 291 25.67 15.04 7.73
C THR A 291 25.70 15.38 6.24
N ILE A 292 24.74 14.87 5.46
CA ILE A 292 24.56 15.15 4.05
C ILE A 292 23.08 15.47 3.75
N VAL A 293 22.85 16.52 2.97
CA VAL A 293 21.51 16.98 2.58
C VAL A 293 21.29 16.68 1.10
N GLY A 294 20.36 15.76 0.80
CA GLY A 294 19.81 15.66 -0.55
C GLY A 294 18.82 16.79 -0.78
N LEU A 295 19.02 17.63 -1.80
CA LEU A 295 18.20 18.81 -2.06
C LEU A 295 17.56 18.74 -3.44
N ALA A 296 16.25 19.01 -3.52
CA ALA A 296 15.54 19.23 -4.79
C ALA A 296 15.21 20.72 -4.96
N PHE A 297 15.51 21.27 -6.13
CA PHE A 297 15.32 22.69 -6.48
C PHE A 297 15.04 22.87 -7.97
N LYS A 298 14.54 24.03 -8.39
CA LYS A 298 14.37 24.39 -9.81
C LYS A 298 15.63 25.04 -10.35
N LEU A 299 16.17 24.51 -11.43
CA LEU A 299 17.41 24.97 -12.05
C LEU A 299 17.13 25.92 -13.21
N TYR A 300 17.87 27.03 -13.20
CA TYR A 300 17.83 28.06 -14.22
C TYR A 300 19.23 28.33 -14.76
N ASP A 301 19.36 28.54 -16.07
CA ASP A 301 20.60 28.91 -16.75
C ASP A 301 20.33 30.10 -17.68
N PRO A 302 20.20 31.32 -17.12
CA PRO A 302 19.88 32.52 -17.91
C PRO A 302 21.00 32.92 -18.88
N ASP A 303 22.23 32.50 -18.59
CA ASP A 303 23.43 32.88 -19.33
C ASP A 303 23.88 31.77 -20.32
N GLY A 304 23.15 30.66 -20.41
CA GLY A 304 23.41 29.56 -21.35
C GLY A 304 24.73 28.82 -21.11
N LEU A 305 25.23 28.83 -19.87
CA LEU A 305 26.56 28.29 -19.51
C LEU A 305 26.62 26.75 -19.57
N LEU A 306 25.47 26.06 -19.58
CA LEU A 306 25.41 24.61 -19.72
C LEU A 306 25.58 24.13 -21.18
N GLY A 307 25.42 25.03 -22.16
CA GLY A 307 25.66 24.74 -23.58
C GLY A 307 24.83 23.58 -24.13
N GLY A 308 23.51 23.60 -23.93
CA GLY A 308 22.56 22.50 -24.17
C GLY A 308 22.66 21.75 -25.51
N LYS A 309 21.94 20.63 -25.62
CA LYS A 309 21.90 19.79 -26.84
C LYS A 309 21.41 20.60 -28.06
N GLU A 310 21.72 20.13 -29.27
CA GLU A 310 21.25 20.76 -30.51
C GLU A 310 19.70 20.89 -30.48
N GLY A 311 19.20 22.13 -30.40
CA GLY A 311 17.77 22.45 -30.17
C GLY A 311 17.40 23.05 -28.81
N ASP A 312 18.31 23.06 -27.82
CA ASP A 312 18.11 23.58 -26.46
C ASP A 312 18.85 24.93 -26.21
N GLN A 313 19.34 25.60 -27.26
CA GLN A 313 20.23 26.78 -27.15
C GLN A 313 19.60 27.99 -26.43
N ASP A 314 18.27 28.07 -26.38
CA ASP A 314 17.52 29.13 -25.70
C ASP A 314 16.85 28.66 -24.38
N LYS A 315 17.18 27.47 -23.89
CA LYS A 315 16.56 26.90 -22.70
C LYS A 315 17.11 27.54 -21.44
N THR A 316 16.27 28.31 -20.75
CA THR A 316 16.62 28.99 -19.49
C THR A 316 16.07 28.32 -18.23
N ASP A 317 14.98 27.56 -18.35
CA ASP A 317 14.38 26.76 -17.28
C ASP A 317 14.62 25.27 -17.57
N TYR A 318 15.42 24.62 -16.72
CA TYR A 318 15.76 23.21 -16.85
C TYR A 318 14.80 22.30 -16.06
N GLY A 319 13.94 22.86 -15.21
CA GLY A 319 13.06 22.12 -14.32
C GLY A 319 13.75 21.69 -13.03
N ILE A 320 13.26 20.60 -12.42
CA ILE A 320 13.74 20.16 -11.11
C ILE A 320 15.06 19.40 -11.24
N THR A 321 16.02 19.73 -10.38
CA THR A 321 17.33 19.08 -10.26
C THR A 321 17.53 18.61 -8.81
N CYS A 322 18.35 17.56 -8.63
CA CYS A 322 18.73 17.04 -7.32
C CYS A 322 20.24 17.16 -7.08
N ALA A 323 20.63 17.57 -5.87
CA ALA A 323 22.03 17.69 -5.43
C ALA A 323 22.26 17.01 -4.07
N LEU A 324 23.50 16.65 -3.77
CA LEU A 324 23.96 16.22 -2.45
C LEU A 324 24.92 17.27 -1.90
N ILE A 325 24.55 17.88 -0.77
CA ILE A 325 25.27 19.01 -0.19
C ILE A 325 25.69 18.66 1.24
N PRO A 326 27.00 18.70 1.57
CA PRO A 326 27.47 18.49 2.93
C PRO A 326 26.81 19.45 3.91
N ARG A 327 26.47 18.96 5.11
CA ARG A 327 25.80 19.76 6.15
C ARG A 327 26.63 20.99 6.55
N ASP A 328 27.94 20.87 6.53
CA ASP A 328 28.91 21.90 6.89
C ASP A 328 29.38 22.74 5.69
N HIS A 329 28.78 22.54 4.50
CA HIS A 329 29.08 23.35 3.32
C HIS A 329 28.73 24.83 3.58
N PRO A 330 29.60 25.79 3.22
CA PRO A 330 29.39 27.20 3.57
C PRO A 330 28.02 27.75 3.14
N GLY A 331 27.28 28.30 4.10
CA GLY A 331 25.95 28.88 3.88
C GLY A 331 24.78 27.89 4.00
N VAL A 332 25.05 26.60 4.21
CA VAL A 332 24.02 25.62 4.61
C VAL A 332 23.68 25.83 6.08
N GLU A 333 22.40 25.97 6.38
CA GLU A 333 21.90 26.05 7.76
C GLU A 333 20.94 24.89 8.04
N ILE A 334 21.15 24.22 9.17
CA ILE A 334 20.20 23.28 9.75
C ILE A 334 19.48 23.99 10.88
N GLY A 335 18.18 24.19 10.72
CA GLY A 335 17.39 24.95 11.68
C GLY A 335 16.89 24.11 12.86
N GLN A 336 15.87 24.63 13.52
CA GLN A 336 15.31 24.02 14.72
C GLN A 336 14.59 22.69 14.43
N ARG A 337 14.49 21.87 15.47
CA ARG A 337 13.80 20.58 15.43
C ARG A 337 12.28 20.76 15.51
N HIS A 338 11.55 20.03 14.67
CA HIS A 338 10.10 19.83 14.77
C HIS A 338 9.75 18.67 15.72
N MET A 339 8.52 18.68 16.23
CA MET A 339 7.96 17.62 17.08
C MET A 339 6.72 16.98 16.42
N PRO A 340 6.88 16.02 15.50
CA PRO A 340 5.76 15.43 14.77
C PRO A 340 4.91 14.55 15.69
N MET A 341 3.72 15.02 16.08
CA MET A 341 2.79 14.27 16.94
C MET A 341 3.43 13.70 18.22
N GLY A 342 4.38 14.44 18.82
CA GLY A 342 5.08 14.03 20.03
C GLY A 342 6.10 12.89 19.84
N GLN A 343 6.37 12.45 18.62
CA GLN A 343 7.32 11.38 18.31
C GLN A 343 8.79 11.85 18.41
N ALA A 344 9.70 10.90 18.63
CA ALA A 344 11.11 11.16 18.92
C ALA A 344 12.06 11.03 17.72
N PHE A 345 11.59 10.58 16.56
CA PHE A 345 12.44 10.61 15.36
C PHE A 345 12.84 12.06 15.02
N MET A 346 14.04 12.22 14.48
CA MET A 346 14.58 13.55 14.15
C MET A 346 13.85 14.14 12.96
N ASN A 347 13.43 15.40 13.05
CA ASN A 347 12.77 16.12 11.97
C ASN A 347 13.02 17.63 12.15
N GLY A 348 13.30 18.37 11.08
CA GLY A 348 13.63 19.79 11.20
C GLY A 348 13.52 20.56 9.88
N THR A 349 14.24 21.69 9.82
CA THR A 349 14.34 22.54 8.64
C THR A 349 15.77 22.57 8.10
N THR A 350 15.90 22.96 6.83
CA THR A 350 17.18 23.37 6.24
C THR A 350 16.96 24.58 5.33
N THR A 351 17.89 25.52 5.39
CA THR A 351 17.88 26.78 4.65
C THR A 351 19.25 27.06 4.06
N GLY A 352 19.26 27.87 3.01
CA GLY A 352 20.47 28.42 2.43
C GLY A 352 20.12 29.59 1.52
N GLU A 353 20.99 30.60 1.50
CA GLU A 353 20.83 31.80 0.68
C GLU A 353 22.10 32.05 -0.12
N ASN A 354 21.97 32.04 -1.45
CA ASN A 354 23.08 32.22 -2.40
C ASN A 354 24.28 31.28 -2.15
N VAL A 355 23.99 30.03 -1.80
CA VAL A 355 25.01 29.01 -1.53
C VAL A 355 25.55 28.48 -2.85
N PHE A 356 26.83 28.68 -3.11
CA PHE A 356 27.48 28.15 -4.31
C PHE A 356 27.82 26.67 -4.13
N ILE A 357 27.38 25.82 -5.06
CA ILE A 357 27.82 24.43 -5.17
C ILE A 357 28.46 24.17 -6.54
N PRO A 358 29.56 23.41 -6.64
CA PRO A 358 30.09 22.92 -7.91
C PRO A 358 29.14 21.91 -8.59
N MET A 359 29.28 21.75 -9.91
CA MET A 359 28.41 20.85 -10.71
C MET A 359 28.51 19.37 -10.34
N ASP A 360 29.62 18.92 -9.76
CA ASP A 360 29.83 17.54 -9.30
C ASP A 360 28.98 17.16 -8.08
N MET A 361 28.42 18.14 -7.37
CA MET A 361 27.43 17.92 -6.30
C MET A 361 26.03 17.64 -6.83
N LEU A 362 25.75 17.86 -8.12
CA LEU A 362 24.52 17.38 -8.75
C LEU A 362 24.53 15.86 -8.82
N ILE A 363 23.43 15.20 -8.45
CA ILE A 363 23.32 13.74 -8.59
C ILE A 363 23.36 13.40 -10.09
N GLY A 364 24.35 12.60 -10.50
CA GLY A 364 24.63 12.30 -11.90
C GLY A 364 25.42 13.37 -12.66
N GLY A 365 25.88 14.42 -11.97
CA GLY A 365 26.65 15.51 -12.55
C GLY A 365 25.85 16.42 -13.49
N GLN A 366 26.57 17.21 -14.29
CA GLN A 366 25.99 18.18 -15.22
C GLN A 366 25.01 17.54 -16.23
N GLU A 367 25.24 16.29 -16.64
CA GLU A 367 24.39 15.59 -17.61
C GLU A 367 22.95 15.36 -17.12
N PHE A 368 22.76 15.32 -15.79
CA PHE A 368 21.46 15.11 -15.16
C PHE A 368 20.79 16.39 -14.68
N ALA A 369 21.32 17.56 -15.04
CA ALA A 369 20.65 18.84 -14.85
C ALA A 369 19.23 18.81 -15.46
N GLY A 370 18.21 19.14 -14.66
CA GLY A 370 16.80 19.13 -15.05
C GLY A 370 16.10 17.77 -15.02
N GLN A 371 16.80 16.68 -14.70
CA GLN A 371 16.24 15.32 -14.65
C GLN A 371 15.72 14.92 -13.25
N GLY A 372 15.82 15.79 -12.25
CA GLY A 372 15.48 15.51 -10.86
C GLY A 372 14.02 15.11 -10.67
N TRP A 373 13.06 15.65 -11.44
CA TRP A 373 11.65 15.24 -11.33
C TRP A 373 11.46 13.76 -11.68
N ARG A 374 12.13 13.29 -12.74
CA ARG A 374 12.12 11.88 -13.14
C ARG A 374 12.67 11.00 -12.02
N MET A 375 13.84 11.37 -11.49
CA MET A 375 14.49 10.64 -10.40
C MET A 375 13.54 10.51 -9.20
N LEU A 376 12.90 11.61 -8.79
CA LEU A 376 11.96 11.63 -7.66
C LEU A 376 10.75 10.73 -7.91
N MET A 377 10.15 10.78 -9.10
CA MET A 377 8.96 9.97 -9.41
C MET A 377 9.27 8.48 -9.44
N GLU A 378 10.43 8.08 -9.98
CA GLU A 378 10.84 6.68 -10.02
C GLU A 378 11.18 6.14 -8.62
N CYS A 379 11.99 6.86 -7.82
CA CYS A 379 12.41 6.41 -6.49
C CYS A 379 11.29 6.48 -5.43
N LEU A 380 10.36 7.44 -5.52
CA LEU A 380 9.21 7.53 -4.61
C LEU A 380 8.28 6.31 -4.72
N ALA A 381 8.17 5.69 -5.89
CA ALA A 381 7.31 4.51 -6.08
C ALA A 381 7.81 3.29 -5.28
N ALA A 382 9.13 3.11 -5.17
CA ALA A 382 9.71 2.05 -4.35
C ALA A 382 9.44 2.26 -2.86
N GLY A 383 9.69 3.47 -2.33
CA GLY A 383 9.41 3.82 -0.93
C GLY A 383 7.95 3.58 -0.53
N ARG A 384 7.00 4.00 -1.38
CA ARG A 384 5.56 3.79 -1.17
C ARG A 384 5.13 2.32 -1.17
N SER A 385 5.94 1.43 -1.74
CA SER A 385 5.68 0.00 -1.80
C SER A 385 6.16 -0.75 -0.55
N ILE A 386 7.07 -0.14 0.24
CA ILE A 386 7.83 -0.84 1.28
C ILE A 386 7.66 -0.16 2.65
N SER A 387 8.05 1.12 2.76
CA SER A 387 8.29 1.85 4.00
C SER A 387 7.02 2.08 4.85
N LEU A 388 6.11 2.96 4.41
CA LEU A 388 4.86 3.21 5.13
C LEU A 388 3.92 1.99 5.16
N PRO A 389 3.84 1.15 4.11
CA PRO A 389 3.18 -0.16 4.20
C PRO A 389 3.66 -1.04 5.35
N ALA A 390 4.98 -1.07 5.64
CA ALA A 390 5.53 -1.81 6.77
C ALA A 390 5.01 -1.28 8.12
N MET A 391 4.91 0.05 8.28
CA MET A 391 4.33 0.66 9.49
C MET A 391 2.87 0.25 9.73
N GLY A 392 2.04 0.27 8.67
CA GLY A 392 0.64 -0.20 8.77
C GLY A 392 0.54 -1.68 9.11
N THR A 393 1.45 -2.50 8.56
CA THR A 393 1.54 -3.93 8.86
C THR A 393 1.93 -4.16 10.32
N ALA A 394 2.93 -3.43 10.82
CA ALA A 394 3.41 -3.54 12.19
C ALA A 394 2.30 -3.29 13.21
N VAL A 395 1.55 -2.20 13.03
CA VAL A 395 0.37 -1.87 13.85
C VAL A 395 -0.65 -3.00 13.81
N SER A 396 -0.92 -3.56 12.63
CA SER A 396 -1.93 -4.61 12.46
C SER A 396 -1.52 -5.94 13.10
N LYS A 397 -0.26 -6.34 12.98
CA LYS A 397 0.28 -7.57 13.58
C LYS A 397 0.34 -7.47 15.11
N LEU A 398 0.83 -6.34 15.64
CA LEU A 398 0.88 -6.09 17.09
C LEU A 398 -0.53 -6.07 17.70
N SER A 399 -1.45 -5.34 17.05
CA SER A 399 -2.86 -5.28 17.44
C SER A 399 -3.52 -6.66 17.44
N TYR A 400 -3.28 -7.46 16.40
CA TYR A 400 -3.80 -8.83 16.34
C TYR A 400 -3.31 -9.67 17.52
N ARG A 401 -1.99 -9.65 17.79
CA ARG A 401 -1.34 -10.43 18.85
C ARG A 401 -1.87 -10.05 20.24
N LEU A 402 -1.76 -8.76 20.56
CA LEU A 402 -1.98 -8.24 21.91
C LEU A 402 -3.45 -8.02 22.24
N THR A 403 -4.28 -7.60 21.28
CA THR A 403 -5.73 -7.49 21.51
C THR A 403 -6.35 -8.88 21.72
N GLY A 404 -5.91 -9.89 20.97
CA GLY A 404 -6.32 -11.28 21.19
C GLY A 404 -6.00 -11.78 22.60
N ALA A 405 -4.77 -11.54 23.04
CA ALA A 405 -4.30 -11.90 24.38
C ALA A 405 -5.06 -11.12 25.48
N TYR A 406 -5.11 -9.80 25.37
CA TYR A 406 -5.78 -8.93 26.34
C TYR A 406 -7.27 -9.25 26.47
N ALA A 407 -7.97 -9.54 25.37
CA ALA A 407 -9.39 -9.85 25.39
C ALA A 407 -9.71 -11.15 26.17
N MET A 408 -8.77 -12.11 26.18
CA MET A 408 -8.88 -13.32 27.00
C MET A 408 -8.50 -13.09 28.47
N VAL A 409 -7.53 -12.20 28.71
CA VAL A 409 -7.05 -11.87 30.05
C VAL A 409 -8.04 -10.98 30.79
N ARG A 410 -8.58 -9.93 30.17
CA ARG A 410 -9.49 -8.99 30.81
C ARG A 410 -10.86 -9.61 31.03
N GLU A 411 -11.36 -9.56 32.26
CA GLU A 411 -12.70 -10.01 32.62
C GLU A 411 -13.62 -8.83 32.98
N GLN A 412 -14.87 -8.87 32.51
CA GLN A 412 -15.98 -8.01 32.93
C GLN A 412 -17.25 -8.87 33.03
N PHE A 413 -18.16 -8.50 33.93
CA PHE A 413 -19.36 -9.30 34.18
C PHE A 413 -19.04 -10.79 34.42
N LYS A 414 -17.95 -11.05 35.17
CA LYS A 414 -17.44 -12.39 35.53
C LYS A 414 -17.03 -13.27 34.34
N THR A 415 -16.76 -12.68 33.16
CA THR A 415 -16.45 -13.38 31.92
C THR A 415 -15.30 -12.66 31.16
N PRO A 416 -14.39 -13.38 30.49
CA PRO A 416 -13.42 -12.76 29.58
C PRO A 416 -14.12 -11.90 28.52
N ILE A 417 -13.58 -10.72 28.22
CA ILE A 417 -14.23 -9.80 27.28
C ILE A 417 -14.28 -10.33 25.85
N ALA A 418 -13.39 -11.27 25.50
CA ALA A 418 -13.42 -12.02 24.25
C ALA A 418 -14.70 -12.84 24.01
N ARG A 419 -15.59 -12.96 25.01
CA ARG A 419 -16.86 -13.69 24.89
C ARG A 419 -18.06 -12.77 24.57
N PHE A 420 -17.87 -11.46 24.51
CA PHE A 420 -18.93 -10.52 24.12
C PHE A 420 -18.95 -10.32 22.62
N GLU A 421 -20.13 -10.45 21.99
CA GLU A 421 -20.26 -10.34 20.52
C GLU A 421 -19.85 -8.97 19.97
N GLY A 422 -20.07 -7.88 20.73
CA GLY A 422 -19.58 -6.55 20.32
C GLY A 422 -18.04 -6.43 20.30
N VAL A 423 -17.34 -7.18 21.17
CA VAL A 423 -15.87 -7.28 21.14
C VAL A 423 -15.44 -8.21 19.99
N GLU A 424 -16.15 -9.33 19.80
CA GLU A 424 -15.93 -10.27 18.69
C GLU A 424 -16.00 -9.55 17.32
N GLU A 425 -16.97 -8.66 17.11
CA GLU A 425 -17.12 -7.90 15.86
C GLU A 425 -15.90 -7.01 15.55
N ALA A 426 -15.38 -6.30 16.56
CA ALA A 426 -14.17 -5.49 16.42
C ALA A 426 -12.92 -6.37 16.22
N MET A 427 -12.81 -7.48 16.95
CA MET A 427 -11.73 -8.44 16.77
C MET A 427 -11.74 -9.10 15.39
N ALA A 428 -12.91 -9.35 14.80
CA ALA A 428 -13.03 -9.91 13.46
C ALA A 428 -12.47 -8.95 12.39
N ARG A 429 -12.71 -7.64 12.55
CA ARG A 429 -12.09 -6.62 11.69
C ARG A 429 -10.57 -6.63 11.84
N ILE A 430 -10.05 -6.67 13.06
CA ILE A 430 -8.60 -6.82 13.33
C ILE A 430 -8.07 -8.07 12.62
N ALA A 431 -8.68 -9.23 12.84
CA ALA A 431 -8.27 -10.51 12.26
C ALA A 431 -8.21 -10.50 10.74
N GLY A 432 -9.33 -10.14 10.11
CA GLY A 432 -9.46 -10.18 8.67
C GLY A 432 -8.55 -9.16 7.98
N MET A 433 -8.42 -7.95 8.54
CA MET A 433 -7.57 -6.90 8.00
C MET A 433 -6.07 -7.19 8.19
N THR A 434 -5.65 -7.80 9.30
CA THR A 434 -4.25 -8.20 9.51
C THR A 434 -3.81 -9.28 8.51
N TYR A 435 -4.69 -10.23 8.16
CA TYR A 435 -4.39 -11.18 7.08
C TYR A 435 -4.25 -10.49 5.72
N ARG A 436 -5.15 -9.53 5.43
CA ARG A 436 -5.14 -8.77 4.18
C ARG A 436 -3.88 -7.94 4.01
N ILE A 437 -3.47 -7.21 5.04
CA ILE A 437 -2.32 -6.30 4.96
C ILE A 437 -1.02 -7.08 4.78
N GLU A 438 -0.87 -8.25 5.41
CA GLU A 438 0.29 -9.11 5.20
C GLU A 438 0.34 -9.68 3.78
N ALA A 439 -0.81 -10.11 3.25
CA ALA A 439 -0.92 -10.56 1.87
C ALA A 439 -0.56 -9.45 0.88
N MET A 440 -0.98 -8.21 1.14
CA MET A 440 -0.60 -7.05 0.33
C MET A 440 0.89 -6.73 0.44
N ARG A 441 1.45 -6.73 1.65
CA ARG A 441 2.85 -6.40 1.91
C ARG A 441 3.77 -7.34 1.13
N THR A 442 3.55 -8.64 1.27
CA THR A 442 4.35 -9.69 0.63
C THR A 442 4.25 -9.61 -0.89
N MET A 443 3.04 -9.52 -1.45
CA MET A 443 2.85 -9.42 -2.91
C MET A 443 3.48 -8.14 -3.49
N THR A 444 3.34 -7.01 -2.80
CA THR A 444 3.83 -5.71 -3.29
C THR A 444 5.35 -5.60 -3.19
N ALA A 445 5.94 -6.01 -2.07
CA ALA A 445 7.40 -6.05 -1.91
C ALA A 445 8.03 -7.04 -2.90
N GLY A 446 7.42 -8.21 -3.09
CA GLY A 446 7.85 -9.17 -4.10
C GLY A 446 7.82 -8.65 -5.53
N ALA A 447 6.90 -7.76 -5.88
CA ALA A 447 6.90 -7.11 -7.18
C ALA A 447 8.16 -6.26 -7.39
N VAL A 448 8.56 -5.51 -6.36
CA VAL A 448 9.79 -4.69 -6.39
C VAL A 448 11.03 -5.57 -6.50
N ASP A 449 11.06 -6.71 -5.80
CA ASP A 449 12.16 -7.70 -5.88
C ASP A 449 12.32 -8.31 -7.28
N LEU A 450 11.25 -8.38 -8.06
CA LEU A 450 11.27 -8.78 -9.47
C LEU A 450 11.76 -7.67 -10.42
N GLY A 451 12.20 -6.53 -9.89
CA GLY A 451 12.66 -5.37 -10.65
C GLY A 451 11.53 -4.53 -11.25
N VAL A 452 10.26 -4.81 -10.88
CA VAL A 452 9.12 -4.02 -11.31
C VAL A 452 9.11 -2.70 -10.55
N LYS A 453 8.76 -1.60 -11.22
CA LYS A 453 8.52 -0.28 -10.60
C LYS A 453 7.01 0.01 -10.54
N PRO A 454 6.21 -0.65 -9.68
CA PRO A 454 4.77 -0.71 -9.84
C PRO A 454 4.06 0.55 -9.31
N SER A 455 3.98 1.59 -10.14
CA SER A 455 3.57 2.94 -9.72
C SER A 455 2.15 3.00 -9.14
N VAL A 456 1.17 2.37 -9.79
CA VAL A 456 -0.23 2.35 -9.34
C VAL A 456 -0.40 1.48 -8.10
N VAL A 457 0.22 0.30 -8.07
CA VAL A 457 0.14 -0.61 -6.92
C VAL A 457 0.83 0.00 -5.70
N SER A 458 1.93 0.72 -5.86
CA SER A 458 2.58 1.45 -4.76
C SER A 458 1.62 2.45 -4.10
N ALA A 459 0.80 3.15 -4.91
CA ALA A 459 -0.22 4.07 -4.42
C ALA A 459 -1.36 3.33 -3.70
N ILE A 460 -1.79 2.17 -4.22
CA ILE A 460 -2.78 1.30 -3.57
C ILE A 460 -2.26 0.81 -2.21
N ALA A 461 -1.03 0.30 -2.16
CA ALA A 461 -0.39 -0.20 -0.95
C ALA A 461 -0.26 0.91 0.10
N LYS A 462 0.35 2.04 -0.26
CA LYS A 462 0.51 3.18 0.65
C LYS A 462 -0.82 3.65 1.23
N TYR A 463 -1.84 3.86 0.37
CA TYR A 463 -3.14 4.34 0.81
C TYR A 463 -3.84 3.32 1.72
N HIS A 464 -4.09 2.10 1.21
CA HIS A 464 -4.93 1.14 1.92
C HIS A 464 -4.25 0.56 3.15
N MET A 465 -2.94 0.30 3.12
CA MET A 465 -2.26 -0.33 4.25
C MET A 465 -2.12 0.63 5.44
N THR A 466 -1.94 1.94 5.20
CA THR A 466 -1.95 2.95 6.28
C THR A 466 -3.35 3.19 6.84
N GLU A 467 -4.39 3.17 5.99
CA GLU A 467 -5.80 3.26 6.45
C GLU A 467 -6.28 2.01 7.18
N ILE A 468 -5.83 0.82 6.75
CA ILE A 468 -6.11 -0.43 7.45
C ILE A 468 -5.44 -0.41 8.82
N GLY A 469 -4.15 -0.03 8.90
CA GLY A 469 -3.46 0.13 10.19
C GLY A 469 -4.21 1.09 11.13
N ARG A 470 -4.74 2.20 10.61
CA ARG A 470 -5.60 3.13 11.38
C ARG A 470 -6.86 2.47 11.93
N GLN A 471 -7.58 1.73 11.10
CA GLN A 471 -8.83 1.05 11.50
C GLN A 471 -8.56 -0.02 12.56
N VAL A 472 -7.55 -0.87 12.33
CA VAL A 472 -7.16 -1.94 13.25
C VAL A 472 -6.71 -1.39 14.60
N LEU A 473 -5.98 -0.28 14.60
CA LEU A 473 -5.56 0.37 15.83
C LEU A 473 -6.73 0.99 16.59
N ASN A 474 -7.65 1.65 15.90
CA ASN A 474 -8.87 2.19 16.53
C ASN A 474 -9.71 1.07 17.18
N ASP A 475 -9.94 -0.03 16.46
CA ASP A 475 -10.64 -1.20 17.01
C ASP A 475 -9.91 -1.75 18.26
N SER A 476 -8.57 -1.73 18.25
CA SER A 476 -7.77 -2.16 19.41
C SER A 476 -7.86 -1.19 20.58
N MET A 477 -7.87 0.12 20.34
CA MET A 477 -8.10 1.14 21.37
C MET A 477 -9.47 0.95 22.03
N ASP A 478 -10.51 0.71 21.23
CA ASP A 478 -11.88 0.50 21.73
C ASP A 478 -11.98 -0.75 22.62
N ILE A 479 -11.34 -1.86 22.23
CA ILE A 479 -11.35 -3.11 23.02
C ILE A 479 -10.58 -2.95 24.34
N HIS A 480 -9.45 -2.25 24.33
CA HIS A 480 -8.64 -2.02 25.54
C HIS A 480 -9.20 -0.89 26.43
N ALA A 481 -10.04 -0.01 25.87
CA ALA A 481 -10.72 1.07 26.55
C ALA A 481 -9.79 1.95 27.40
N GLY A 482 -10.12 2.15 28.68
CA GLY A 482 -9.37 3.00 29.61
C GLY A 482 -7.86 2.70 29.63
N ARG A 483 -7.47 1.42 29.52
CA ARG A 483 -6.06 1.03 29.51
C ARG A 483 -5.29 1.65 28.35
N ALA A 484 -5.90 1.74 27.18
CA ALA A 484 -5.21 2.22 25.99
C ALA A 484 -4.99 3.74 25.98
N ILE A 485 -5.80 4.50 26.72
CA ILE A 485 -5.72 5.97 26.77
C ILE A 485 -4.85 6.48 27.94
N ILE A 486 -4.53 5.65 28.93
CA ILE A 486 -3.56 6.01 29.98
C ILE A 486 -2.16 5.75 29.46
N MET A 487 -1.41 6.83 29.23
CA MET A 487 -0.02 6.78 28.78
C MET A 487 0.93 6.39 29.91
N GLY A 488 1.91 5.54 29.61
CA GLY A 488 2.96 5.13 30.55
C GLY A 488 3.79 3.95 30.03
N GLU A 489 4.71 3.45 30.86
CA GLU A 489 5.58 2.31 30.54
C GLU A 489 4.82 1.01 30.20
N ARG A 490 3.57 0.84 30.70
CA ARG A 490 2.71 -0.31 30.42
C ARG A 490 1.90 -0.19 29.13
N ASN A 491 1.90 0.97 28.47
CA ASN A 491 1.07 1.21 27.30
C ASN A 491 1.82 0.89 25.99
N TYR A 492 1.27 -0.04 25.19
CA TYR A 492 1.80 -0.46 23.89
C TYR A 492 0.98 0.01 22.68
N LEU A 493 -0.08 0.80 22.86
CA LEU A 493 -0.96 1.26 21.77
C LEU A 493 -0.91 2.77 21.56
N ALA A 494 -0.81 3.56 22.63
CA ALA A 494 -0.97 5.01 22.60
C ALA A 494 0.05 5.72 21.69
N SER A 495 1.33 5.31 21.74
CA SER A 495 2.37 5.89 20.88
C SER A 495 2.09 5.63 19.39
N GLY A 496 1.70 4.40 19.05
CA GLY A 496 1.23 4.05 17.71
C GLY A 496 0.00 4.86 17.28
N TYR A 497 -0.95 5.09 18.21
CA TYR A 497 -2.16 5.84 17.93
C TYR A 497 -1.87 7.32 17.65
N MET A 498 -1.00 7.93 18.45
CA MET A 498 -0.57 9.32 18.25
C MET A 498 0.21 9.52 16.94
N SER A 499 1.03 8.54 16.54
CA SER A 499 1.83 8.64 15.31
C SER A 499 1.06 8.32 14.03
N GLN A 500 -0.10 7.65 14.13
CA GLN A 500 -0.89 7.19 12.99
C GLN A 500 -1.16 8.28 11.93
N PRO A 501 -1.54 9.53 12.28
CA PRO A 501 -1.81 10.59 11.29
C PRO A 501 -0.61 10.94 10.40
N ILE A 502 0.62 10.64 10.83
CA ILE A 502 1.84 10.91 10.05
C ILE A 502 1.83 10.07 8.77
N GLY A 503 1.65 8.75 8.88
CA GLY A 503 1.74 7.82 7.74
C GLY A 503 0.68 8.06 6.65
N ILE A 504 -0.50 8.56 7.02
CA ILE A 504 -1.56 8.92 6.04
C ILE A 504 -1.28 10.26 5.35
N THR A 505 -0.41 11.10 5.90
CA THR A 505 -0.11 12.46 5.43
C THR A 505 1.14 12.53 4.55
N VAL A 506 2.22 11.85 4.95
CA VAL A 506 3.52 11.92 4.24
C VAL A 506 3.57 10.99 3.02
N GLU A 507 4.62 11.14 2.20
CA GLU A 507 4.85 10.42 0.92
C GLU A 507 3.69 10.52 -0.09
N GLY A 508 2.93 11.62 -0.01
CA GLY A 508 1.69 11.85 -0.76
C GLY A 508 0.49 11.55 0.13
N ALA A 509 -0.23 12.61 0.50
CA ALA A 509 -1.39 12.49 1.37
C ALA A 509 -2.42 11.51 0.80
N ASN A 510 -3.01 10.67 1.64
CA ASN A 510 -3.96 9.64 1.23
C ASN A 510 -5.13 10.17 0.40
N ILE A 511 -5.55 11.41 0.66
CA ILE A 511 -6.56 12.12 -0.15
C ILE A 511 -6.08 12.26 -1.60
N LEU A 512 -4.86 12.77 -1.84
CA LEU A 512 -4.32 12.92 -3.18
C LEU A 512 -4.06 11.55 -3.84
N THR A 513 -3.47 10.62 -3.09
CA THR A 513 -3.17 9.27 -3.57
C THR A 513 -4.43 8.56 -4.07
N ARG A 514 -5.51 8.60 -3.29
CA ARG A 514 -6.80 8.00 -3.66
C ARG A 514 -7.47 8.70 -4.83
N ASN A 515 -7.56 10.03 -4.82
CA ASN A 515 -8.39 10.76 -5.78
C ASN A 515 -7.69 10.99 -7.13
N LEU A 516 -6.36 11.13 -7.15
CA LEU A 516 -5.59 11.52 -8.34
C LEU A 516 -4.65 10.43 -8.85
N MET A 517 -3.94 9.71 -7.98
CA MET A 517 -2.88 8.79 -8.42
C MET A 517 -3.42 7.42 -8.84
N ILE A 518 -4.13 6.71 -7.96
CA ILE A 518 -4.52 5.30 -8.18
C ILE A 518 -5.31 5.13 -9.48
N PHE A 519 -6.38 5.90 -9.68
CA PHE A 519 -7.17 5.80 -10.91
C PHE A 519 -6.68 6.74 -12.01
N GLY A 520 -6.23 7.96 -11.72
CA GLY A 520 -5.82 8.90 -12.78
C GLY A 520 -4.65 8.35 -13.60
N GLN A 521 -3.59 7.89 -12.93
CA GLN A 521 -2.46 7.24 -13.61
C GLN A 521 -2.83 5.82 -14.07
N GLY A 522 -3.58 5.07 -13.24
CA GLY A 522 -4.02 3.72 -13.57
C GLY A 522 -4.87 3.64 -14.84
N ALA A 523 -5.84 4.54 -15.02
CA ALA A 523 -6.76 4.51 -16.15
C ALA A 523 -6.06 4.81 -17.48
N VAL A 524 -5.10 5.72 -17.49
CA VAL A 524 -4.34 6.03 -18.72
C VAL A 524 -3.34 4.91 -19.02
N ARG A 525 -2.63 4.40 -18.01
CA ARG A 525 -1.53 3.44 -18.20
C ARG A 525 -1.99 1.99 -18.36
N CYS A 526 -2.98 1.57 -17.58
CA CYS A 526 -3.49 0.21 -17.60
C CYS A 526 -4.43 -0.05 -18.78
N HIS A 527 -4.98 1.01 -19.38
CA HIS A 527 -5.85 0.87 -20.53
C HIS A 527 -5.03 0.54 -21.80
N PRO A 528 -5.36 -0.54 -22.54
CA PRO A 528 -4.52 -1.05 -23.64
C PRO A 528 -4.36 -0.10 -24.84
N TYR A 529 -5.25 0.90 -24.98
CA TYR A 529 -5.30 1.76 -26.16
C TYR A 529 -5.11 3.26 -25.86
N VAL A 530 -5.49 3.76 -24.69
CA VAL A 530 -5.70 5.21 -24.47
C VAL A 530 -4.37 5.96 -24.57
N LEU A 531 -3.32 5.52 -23.87
CA LEU A 531 -2.00 6.15 -23.95
C LEU A 531 -1.44 6.13 -25.39
N ARG A 532 -1.66 5.03 -26.12
CA ARG A 532 -1.19 4.88 -27.51
C ARG A 532 -1.95 5.79 -28.47
N GLU A 533 -3.26 5.98 -28.23
CA GLU A 533 -4.11 6.92 -28.97
C GLU A 533 -3.66 8.36 -28.72
N MET A 534 -3.35 8.71 -27.47
CA MET A 534 -2.81 10.02 -27.11
C MET A 534 -1.50 10.31 -27.84
N PHE A 535 -0.56 9.36 -27.84
CA PHE A 535 0.70 9.51 -28.59
C PHE A 535 0.47 9.61 -30.10
N ALA A 536 -0.43 8.81 -30.67
CA ALA A 536 -0.76 8.90 -32.09
C ALA A 536 -1.33 10.28 -32.46
N ALA A 537 -2.16 10.88 -31.59
CA ALA A 537 -2.75 12.20 -31.79
C ALA A 537 -1.73 13.35 -31.68
N GLN A 538 -0.57 13.11 -31.08
CA GLN A 538 0.50 14.09 -30.87
C GLN A 538 1.69 13.92 -31.84
N MET A 539 1.61 13.00 -32.80
CA MET A 539 2.66 12.83 -33.81
C MET A 539 2.77 14.09 -34.71
N GLU A 540 4.00 14.46 -35.06
CA GLU A 540 4.26 15.57 -35.98
C GLU A 540 3.72 15.30 -37.39
N ASP A 541 3.93 14.08 -37.90
CA ASP A 541 3.28 13.61 -39.13
C ASP A 541 1.80 13.28 -38.87
N LYS A 542 0.93 14.17 -39.33
CA LYS A 542 -0.52 14.04 -39.17
C LYS A 542 -1.12 12.87 -39.96
N GLU A 543 -0.60 12.55 -41.14
CA GLU A 543 -1.17 11.46 -41.95
C GLU A 543 -0.77 10.10 -41.37
N GLU A 544 0.48 9.96 -40.90
CA GLU A 544 0.89 8.78 -40.14
C GLU A 544 0.12 8.66 -38.82
N GLY A 545 -0.03 9.78 -38.10
CA GLY A 545 -0.81 9.86 -36.86
C GLY A 545 -2.26 9.38 -37.05
N VAL A 546 -2.96 9.84 -38.10
CA VAL A 546 -4.33 9.41 -38.41
C VAL A 546 -4.41 7.92 -38.73
N LYS A 547 -3.47 7.36 -39.50
CA LYS A 547 -3.45 5.92 -39.83
C LYS A 547 -3.22 5.06 -38.59
N ARG A 548 -2.27 5.46 -37.73
CA ARG A 548 -1.99 4.77 -36.46
C ARG A 548 -3.18 4.86 -35.52
N PHE A 549 -3.79 6.03 -35.43
CA PHE A 549 -4.99 6.28 -34.62
C PHE A 549 -6.19 5.45 -35.08
N ASP A 550 -6.46 5.36 -36.38
CA ASP A 550 -7.54 4.55 -36.94
C ASP A 550 -7.46 3.06 -36.50
N SER A 551 -6.27 2.46 -36.60
CA SER A 551 -6.04 1.08 -36.16
C SER A 551 -6.30 0.90 -34.66
N LEU A 552 -5.91 1.87 -33.84
CA LEU A 552 -6.13 1.86 -32.40
C LEU A 552 -7.61 2.04 -32.05
N LEU A 553 -8.28 3.03 -32.65
CA LEU A 553 -9.68 3.38 -32.40
C LEU A 553 -10.61 2.19 -32.62
N PHE A 554 -10.46 1.47 -33.74
CA PHE A 554 -11.34 0.32 -34.03
C PHE A 554 -11.06 -0.89 -33.13
N ARG A 555 -9.81 -1.07 -32.67
CA ARG A 555 -9.49 -2.07 -31.65
C ARG A 555 -10.07 -1.69 -30.29
N HIS A 556 -10.04 -0.41 -29.95
CA HIS A 556 -10.64 0.14 -28.74
C HIS A 556 -12.18 -0.01 -28.76
N ILE A 557 -12.85 0.30 -29.88
CA ILE A 557 -14.30 0.06 -30.04
C ILE A 557 -14.61 -1.43 -29.85
N GLY A 558 -13.87 -2.32 -30.51
CA GLY A 558 -14.05 -3.77 -30.35
C GLY A 558 -13.83 -4.24 -28.91
N TYR A 559 -12.87 -3.64 -28.20
CA TYR A 559 -12.61 -3.89 -26.79
C TYR A 559 -13.77 -3.42 -25.91
N GLY A 560 -14.31 -2.22 -26.12
CA GLY A 560 -15.49 -1.72 -25.40
C GLY A 560 -16.73 -2.59 -25.61
N VAL A 561 -17.01 -3.01 -26.86
CA VAL A 561 -18.09 -3.95 -27.18
C VAL A 561 -17.89 -5.30 -26.46
N SER A 562 -16.65 -5.80 -26.43
CA SER A 562 -16.31 -7.03 -25.74
C SER A 562 -16.53 -6.91 -24.22
N ASN A 563 -16.10 -5.80 -23.60
CA ASN A 563 -16.32 -5.53 -22.18
C ASN A 563 -17.80 -5.37 -21.84
N PHE A 564 -18.60 -4.79 -22.74
CA PHE A 564 -20.05 -4.73 -22.58
C PHE A 564 -20.67 -6.13 -22.57
N ALA A 565 -20.39 -6.94 -23.59
CA ALA A 565 -20.92 -8.30 -23.71
C ALA A 565 -20.51 -9.19 -22.51
N ARG A 566 -19.25 -9.08 -22.07
CA ARG A 566 -18.72 -9.79 -20.91
C ARG A 566 -19.40 -9.36 -19.62
N THR A 567 -19.47 -8.06 -19.37
CA THR A 567 -20.08 -7.52 -18.14
C THR A 567 -21.55 -7.92 -18.06
N PHE A 568 -22.29 -7.79 -19.16
CA PHE A 568 -23.70 -8.18 -19.19
C PHE A 568 -23.88 -9.69 -19.00
N GLY A 569 -23.12 -10.52 -19.73
CA GLY A 569 -23.19 -11.98 -19.59
C GLY A 569 -22.80 -12.49 -18.20
N LEU A 570 -21.75 -11.93 -17.60
CA LEU A 570 -21.35 -12.25 -16.23
C LEU A 570 -22.34 -11.69 -15.21
N GLY A 571 -22.97 -10.55 -15.48
CA GLY A 571 -24.06 -9.99 -14.67
C GLY A 571 -25.28 -10.90 -14.63
N LEU A 572 -25.77 -11.33 -15.79
CA LEU A 572 -26.96 -12.20 -15.91
C LEU A 572 -26.77 -13.58 -15.28
N THR A 573 -25.54 -14.11 -15.33
CA THR A 573 -25.23 -15.45 -14.81
C THR A 573 -24.67 -15.44 -13.39
N GLY A 574 -24.56 -14.28 -12.75
CA GLY A 574 -23.93 -14.16 -11.43
C GLY A 574 -22.46 -14.60 -11.42
N GLY A 575 -21.75 -14.45 -12.55
CA GLY A 575 -20.34 -14.81 -12.71
C GLY A 575 -20.07 -16.26 -13.11
N LEU A 576 -21.09 -17.10 -13.31
CA LEU A 576 -20.89 -18.54 -13.61
C LEU A 576 -20.12 -18.80 -14.93
N LEU A 577 -20.20 -17.89 -15.90
CA LEU A 577 -19.47 -17.99 -17.18
C LEU A 577 -17.98 -17.60 -17.09
N ALA A 578 -17.52 -17.04 -15.96
CA ALA A 578 -16.10 -16.76 -15.77
C ALA A 578 -15.32 -18.06 -15.57
N LYS A 579 -14.03 -18.09 -15.96
CA LYS A 579 -13.19 -19.28 -15.75
C LYS A 579 -12.86 -19.46 -14.27
N LYS A 580 -12.72 -20.71 -13.83
CA LYS A 580 -12.16 -21.09 -12.53
C LYS A 580 -10.70 -21.51 -12.75
N PRO A 581 -9.72 -20.68 -12.39
CA PRO A 581 -8.31 -21.01 -12.61
C PRO A 581 -7.82 -22.12 -11.68
N VAL A 582 -8.46 -22.27 -10.52
CA VAL A 582 -8.14 -23.29 -9.51
C VAL A 582 -9.38 -24.12 -9.18
N ALA A 583 -9.14 -25.36 -8.75
CA ALA A 583 -10.18 -26.24 -8.23
C ALA A 583 -10.53 -25.89 -6.77
N GLY A 584 -11.62 -26.45 -6.25
CA GLY A 584 -12.01 -26.30 -4.84
C GLY A 584 -12.80 -25.04 -4.51
N GLN A 585 -12.78 -24.66 -3.23
CA GLN A 585 -13.66 -23.62 -2.67
C GLN A 585 -13.29 -22.21 -3.13
N THR A 586 -12.02 -21.93 -3.40
CA THR A 586 -11.53 -20.62 -3.87
C THR A 586 -11.83 -20.36 -5.35
N GLY A 587 -12.06 -21.38 -6.17
CA GLY A 587 -12.31 -21.23 -7.61
C GLY A 587 -13.50 -20.30 -7.93
N LYS A 588 -14.56 -20.32 -7.12
CA LYS A 588 -15.71 -19.41 -7.27
C LYS A 588 -15.35 -17.95 -6.93
N LEU A 589 -14.39 -17.73 -6.05
CA LEU A 589 -13.95 -16.39 -5.62
C LEU A 589 -13.29 -15.67 -6.81
N TYR A 590 -12.41 -16.35 -7.56
CA TYR A 590 -11.83 -15.83 -8.81
C TYR A 590 -12.88 -15.46 -9.85
N GLN A 591 -13.96 -16.24 -9.98
CA GLN A 591 -15.06 -15.92 -10.91
C GLN A 591 -15.73 -14.59 -10.55
N GLN A 592 -15.99 -14.35 -9.26
CA GLN A 592 -16.61 -13.09 -8.81
C GLN A 592 -15.66 -11.89 -9.00
N LEU A 593 -14.36 -12.06 -8.73
CA LEU A 593 -13.37 -11.02 -9.00
C LEU A 593 -13.24 -10.73 -10.51
N THR A 594 -13.30 -11.76 -11.36
CA THR A 594 -13.33 -11.59 -12.82
C THR A 594 -14.54 -10.80 -13.28
N ARG A 595 -15.72 -11.09 -12.69
CA ARG A 595 -16.95 -10.31 -12.95
C ARG A 595 -16.76 -8.84 -12.59
N MET A 596 -16.22 -8.55 -11.41
CA MET A 596 -16.01 -7.17 -10.96
C MET A 596 -14.92 -6.43 -11.75
N SER A 597 -13.86 -7.13 -12.17
CA SER A 597 -12.88 -6.59 -13.12
C SER A 597 -13.54 -6.22 -14.46
N SER A 598 -14.42 -7.07 -15.00
CA SER A 598 -15.17 -6.76 -16.23
C SER A 598 -16.04 -5.51 -16.08
N VAL A 599 -16.73 -5.37 -14.93
CA VAL A 599 -17.51 -4.17 -14.61
C VAL A 599 -16.63 -2.93 -14.54
N LEU A 600 -15.44 -3.04 -13.92
CA LEU A 600 -14.48 -1.94 -13.84
C LEU A 600 -14.06 -1.48 -15.24
N ALA A 601 -13.65 -2.40 -16.10
CA ALA A 601 -13.23 -2.09 -17.46
C ALA A 601 -14.31 -1.35 -18.24
N LEU A 602 -15.54 -1.88 -18.28
CA LEU A 602 -16.66 -1.23 -18.97
C LEU A 602 -16.98 0.15 -18.38
N THR A 603 -17.02 0.26 -17.05
CA THR A 603 -17.37 1.51 -16.37
C THR A 603 -16.30 2.57 -16.63
N SER A 604 -15.02 2.19 -16.60
CA SER A 604 -13.89 3.06 -16.93
C SER A 604 -13.94 3.54 -18.38
N ASP A 605 -14.16 2.66 -19.35
CA ASP A 605 -14.24 3.01 -20.78
C ASP A 605 -15.37 4.02 -21.03
N VAL A 606 -16.55 3.78 -20.47
CA VAL A 606 -17.69 4.71 -20.60
C VAL A 606 -17.41 6.03 -19.89
N ALA A 607 -16.79 6.00 -18.71
CA ALA A 607 -16.43 7.22 -17.98
C ALA A 607 -15.42 8.06 -18.75
N MET A 608 -14.34 7.46 -19.26
CA MET A 608 -13.31 8.13 -20.04
C MET A 608 -13.87 8.66 -21.37
N GLY A 609 -14.66 7.86 -22.08
CA GLY A 609 -15.25 8.27 -23.36
C GLY A 609 -16.27 9.41 -23.24
N MET A 610 -17.04 9.46 -22.15
CA MET A 610 -18.07 10.50 -21.96
C MET A 610 -17.57 11.75 -21.25
N LEU A 611 -16.63 11.61 -20.31
CA LEU A 611 -16.16 12.72 -19.48
C LEU A 611 -14.80 13.26 -19.93
N GLY A 612 -14.03 12.50 -20.71
CA GLY A 612 -12.71 12.92 -21.20
C GLY A 612 -11.81 13.44 -20.07
N GLY A 613 -11.16 14.57 -20.32
CA GLY A 613 -10.30 15.25 -19.33
C GLY A 613 -11.01 15.72 -18.06
N ASP A 614 -12.34 15.91 -18.09
CA ASP A 614 -13.09 16.30 -16.90
C ASP A 614 -13.17 15.18 -15.86
N LEU A 615 -12.91 13.92 -16.24
CA LEU A 615 -12.83 12.82 -15.29
C LEU A 615 -11.73 13.06 -14.23
N LYS A 616 -10.58 13.62 -14.63
CA LYS A 616 -9.48 14.02 -13.73
C LYS A 616 -9.93 15.09 -12.73
N ARG A 617 -10.82 16.01 -13.15
CA ARG A 617 -11.38 17.07 -12.30
C ARG A 617 -12.51 16.56 -11.39
N LYS A 618 -13.20 15.49 -11.78
CA LYS A 618 -14.26 14.85 -10.98
C LYS A 618 -13.67 13.84 -10.00
N GLU A 619 -12.85 14.34 -9.09
CA GLU A 619 -12.08 13.54 -8.12
C GLU A 619 -12.89 12.46 -7.42
N ARG A 620 -14.12 12.75 -6.97
CA ARG A 620 -14.99 11.76 -6.30
C ARG A 620 -15.39 10.58 -7.20
N LEU A 621 -15.59 10.79 -8.50
CA LEU A 621 -15.93 9.71 -9.42
C LEU A 621 -14.70 8.86 -9.74
N SER A 622 -13.58 9.52 -10.04
CA SER A 622 -12.27 8.88 -10.22
C SER A 622 -11.91 8.00 -9.01
N ALA A 623 -12.07 8.54 -7.80
CA ALA A 623 -11.75 7.86 -6.57
C ALA A 623 -12.61 6.61 -6.28
N ARG A 624 -13.87 6.59 -6.72
CA ARG A 624 -14.71 5.37 -6.58
C ARG A 624 -14.21 4.24 -7.48
N LEU A 625 -13.72 4.56 -8.68
CA LEU A 625 -13.08 3.57 -9.55
C LEU A 625 -11.71 3.16 -9.01
N ALA A 626 -10.98 4.09 -8.36
CA ALA A 626 -9.76 3.78 -7.61
C ALA A 626 -10.03 2.77 -6.49
N ASP A 627 -11.10 2.96 -5.72
CA ASP A 627 -11.50 2.05 -4.65
C ASP A 627 -11.79 0.64 -5.20
N VAL A 628 -12.52 0.54 -6.32
CA VAL A 628 -12.79 -0.73 -6.98
C VAL A 628 -11.49 -1.44 -7.37
N LEU A 629 -10.59 -0.75 -8.09
CA LEU A 629 -9.30 -1.32 -8.50
C LEU A 629 -8.50 -1.78 -7.29
N SER A 630 -8.47 -0.96 -6.24
CA SER A 630 -7.75 -1.28 -5.01
C SER A 630 -8.30 -2.53 -4.32
N HIS A 631 -9.62 -2.64 -4.19
CA HIS A 631 -10.26 -3.81 -3.58
C HIS A 631 -10.09 -5.08 -4.42
N LEU A 632 -10.02 -4.98 -5.75
CA LEU A 632 -9.64 -6.09 -6.61
C LEU A 632 -8.19 -6.52 -6.37
N TYR A 633 -7.26 -5.56 -6.24
CA TYR A 633 -5.86 -5.85 -5.92
C TYR A 633 -5.71 -6.53 -4.56
N MET A 634 -6.34 -5.98 -3.51
CA MET A 634 -6.32 -6.57 -2.15
C MET A 634 -6.89 -7.98 -2.11
N ALA A 635 -8.00 -8.22 -2.81
CA ALA A 635 -8.59 -9.55 -2.94
C ALA A 635 -7.67 -10.53 -3.69
N SER A 636 -6.98 -10.05 -4.73
CA SER A 636 -5.99 -10.84 -5.48
C SER A 636 -4.79 -11.22 -4.61
N ALA A 637 -4.28 -10.27 -3.83
CA ALA A 637 -3.17 -10.50 -2.90
C ALA A 637 -3.51 -11.56 -1.86
N VAL A 638 -4.71 -11.52 -1.26
CA VAL A 638 -5.20 -12.54 -0.33
C VAL A 638 -5.24 -13.92 -0.95
N LEU A 639 -5.74 -14.04 -2.19
CA LEU A 639 -5.78 -15.32 -2.90
C LEU A 639 -4.36 -15.82 -3.23
N LYS A 640 -3.47 -14.94 -3.69
CA LYS A 640 -2.06 -15.29 -3.97
C LYS A 640 -1.35 -15.74 -2.69
N TYR A 641 -1.53 -15.03 -1.59
CA TYR A 641 -0.93 -15.38 -0.30
C TYR A 641 -1.42 -16.73 0.23
N TYR A 642 -2.71 -17.05 0.08
CA TYR A 642 -3.24 -18.37 0.42
C TYR A 642 -2.59 -19.50 -0.40
N GLU A 643 -2.41 -19.27 -1.71
CA GLU A 643 -1.79 -20.22 -2.64
C GLU A 643 -0.29 -20.40 -2.33
N ASP A 644 0.44 -19.31 -2.08
CA ASP A 644 1.87 -19.31 -1.73
C ASP A 644 2.17 -19.97 -0.38
N ASN A 645 1.17 -20.03 0.49
CA ASN A 645 1.24 -20.77 1.76
C ASN A 645 0.72 -22.20 1.64
N GLN A 646 0.57 -22.73 0.43
CA GLN A 646 0.16 -24.11 0.16
C GLN A 646 -1.27 -24.43 0.63
N ARG A 647 -2.17 -23.43 0.59
CA ARG A 647 -3.60 -23.56 0.87
C ARG A 647 -3.94 -24.17 2.25
N PRO A 648 -3.44 -23.63 3.38
CA PRO A 648 -3.74 -24.18 4.69
C PRO A 648 -5.22 -24.06 5.01
N ILE A 649 -5.87 -25.13 5.49
CA ILE A 649 -7.32 -25.12 5.78
C ILE A 649 -7.69 -24.04 6.81
N ALA A 650 -6.79 -23.75 7.75
CA ALA A 650 -6.99 -22.74 8.79
C ALA A 650 -7.15 -21.31 8.23
N ASP A 651 -6.62 -21.04 7.04
CA ASP A 651 -6.66 -19.72 6.40
C ASP A 651 -7.96 -19.47 5.64
N LEU A 652 -8.67 -20.55 5.27
CA LEU A 652 -9.82 -20.46 4.38
C LEU A 652 -10.93 -19.53 4.91
N PRO A 653 -11.26 -19.49 6.22
CA PRO A 653 -12.16 -18.48 6.77
C PRO A 653 -11.67 -17.04 6.57
N TYR A 654 -10.37 -16.78 6.72
CA TYR A 654 -9.78 -15.44 6.49
C TYR A 654 -9.83 -15.05 5.03
N VAL A 655 -9.57 -16.01 4.12
CA VAL A 655 -9.70 -15.80 2.67
C VAL A 655 -11.14 -15.46 2.34
N GLN A 656 -12.11 -16.25 2.80
CA GLN A 656 -13.53 -16.00 2.53
C GLN A 656 -13.98 -14.65 3.07
N TRP A 657 -13.63 -14.32 4.32
CA TRP A 657 -13.98 -13.04 4.94
C TRP A 657 -13.45 -11.86 4.12
N ASN A 658 -12.20 -11.97 3.67
CA ASN A 658 -11.57 -10.93 2.88
C ASN A 658 -12.21 -10.78 1.50
N ILE A 659 -12.55 -11.86 0.82
CA ILE A 659 -13.21 -11.76 -0.50
C ILE A 659 -14.62 -11.19 -0.36
N GLU A 660 -15.41 -11.63 0.63
CA GLU A 660 -16.76 -11.09 0.89
C GLU A 660 -16.70 -9.59 1.22
N SER A 661 -15.79 -9.19 2.12
CA SER A 661 -15.56 -7.79 2.50
C SER A 661 -15.12 -6.92 1.31
N ASN A 662 -14.20 -7.39 0.47
CA ASN A 662 -13.75 -6.62 -0.70
C ASN A 662 -14.84 -6.52 -1.78
N LEU A 663 -15.58 -7.61 -2.07
CA LEU A 663 -16.66 -7.60 -3.05
C LEU A 663 -17.82 -6.69 -2.64
N GLU A 664 -18.14 -6.62 -1.35
CA GLU A 664 -19.13 -5.67 -0.82
C GLU A 664 -18.67 -4.22 -1.02
N LYS A 665 -17.43 -3.88 -0.67
CA LYS A 665 -16.88 -2.53 -0.88
C LYS A 665 -16.80 -2.13 -2.36
N ILE A 666 -16.44 -3.07 -3.24
CA ILE A 666 -16.46 -2.88 -4.70
C ILE A 666 -17.87 -2.53 -5.17
N GLN A 667 -18.87 -3.29 -4.72
CA GLN A 667 -20.27 -3.05 -5.07
C GLN A 667 -20.74 -1.68 -4.62
N GLU A 668 -20.47 -1.29 -3.37
CA GLU A 668 -20.88 0.03 -2.87
C GLU A 668 -20.22 1.14 -3.68
N ALA A 669 -18.92 1.04 -3.99
CA ALA A 669 -18.22 2.02 -4.81
C ALA A 669 -18.83 2.17 -6.21
N PHE A 670 -19.23 1.06 -6.86
CA PHE A 670 -19.94 1.10 -8.14
C PHE A 670 -21.33 1.73 -8.02
N TYR A 671 -22.10 1.35 -7.01
CA TYR A 671 -23.44 1.91 -6.81
C TYR A 671 -23.39 3.42 -6.61
N ASP A 672 -22.46 3.88 -5.78
CA ASP A 672 -22.19 5.28 -5.56
C ASP A 672 -21.73 6.00 -6.83
N PHE A 673 -20.88 5.35 -7.64
CA PHE A 673 -20.45 5.87 -8.93
C PHE A 673 -21.65 6.06 -9.86
N TYR A 674 -22.48 5.04 -10.05
CA TYR A 674 -23.64 5.09 -10.95
C TYR A 674 -24.70 6.09 -10.51
N ALA A 675 -24.95 6.20 -9.19
CA ALA A 675 -25.90 7.16 -8.63
C ALA A 675 -25.48 8.62 -8.88
N ASN A 676 -24.18 8.87 -8.99
CA ASN A 676 -23.60 10.21 -9.15
C ASN A 676 -22.99 10.43 -10.53
N PHE A 677 -23.23 9.52 -11.48
CA PHE A 677 -22.72 9.70 -12.83
C PHE A 677 -23.44 10.90 -13.49
N PRO A 678 -22.72 11.82 -14.17
CA PRO A 678 -23.32 13.08 -14.65
C PRO A 678 -24.52 12.87 -15.58
N VAL A 679 -24.46 11.84 -16.43
CA VAL A 679 -25.56 11.45 -17.31
C VAL A 679 -26.38 10.35 -16.64
N LYS A 680 -27.45 10.73 -15.94
CA LYS A 680 -28.29 9.81 -15.11
C LYS A 680 -28.77 8.57 -15.88
N ALA A 681 -29.13 8.72 -17.16
CA ALA A 681 -29.55 7.60 -18.00
C ALA A 681 -28.44 6.57 -18.19
N VAL A 682 -27.20 7.03 -18.43
CA VAL A 682 -26.03 6.17 -18.57
C VAL A 682 -25.66 5.51 -17.24
N GLY A 683 -25.73 6.24 -16.12
CA GLY A 683 -25.53 5.66 -14.79
C GLY A 683 -26.52 4.52 -14.51
N LYS A 684 -27.82 4.70 -14.82
CA LYS A 684 -28.84 3.64 -14.69
C LYS A 684 -28.57 2.44 -15.61
N MET A 685 -28.17 2.70 -16.86
CA MET A 685 -27.81 1.65 -17.81
C MET A 685 -26.61 0.84 -17.33
N LEU A 686 -25.51 1.48 -16.94
CA LEU A 686 -24.32 0.80 -16.41
C LEU A 686 -24.65 -0.05 -15.19
N ARG A 687 -25.47 0.50 -14.27
CA ARG A 687 -25.95 -0.25 -13.10
C ARG A 687 -26.73 -1.51 -13.51
N PHE A 688 -27.65 -1.40 -14.46
CA PHE A 688 -28.42 -2.55 -14.95
C PHE A 688 -27.52 -3.60 -15.61
N VAL A 689 -26.54 -3.16 -16.40
CA VAL A 689 -25.60 -4.06 -17.10
C VAL A 689 -24.69 -4.81 -16.10
N ALA A 690 -24.19 -4.12 -15.08
CA ALA A 690 -23.31 -4.70 -14.06
C ALA A 690 -24.06 -5.56 -13.02
N PHE A 691 -25.25 -5.11 -12.62
CA PHE A 691 -26.04 -5.66 -11.51
C PHE A 691 -27.52 -5.80 -11.91
N PRO A 692 -27.85 -6.70 -12.86
CA PRO A 692 -29.22 -6.82 -13.38
C PRO A 692 -30.25 -7.21 -12.31
N TYR A 693 -29.83 -7.95 -11.28
CA TYR A 693 -30.67 -8.36 -10.15
C TYR A 693 -30.47 -7.52 -8.88
N GLY A 694 -29.74 -6.40 -8.97
CA GLY A 694 -29.41 -5.56 -7.82
C GLY A 694 -28.15 -6.02 -7.07
N LYS A 695 -28.03 -5.63 -5.79
CA LYS A 695 -26.87 -5.89 -4.95
C LYS A 695 -26.72 -7.41 -4.74
N SER A 696 -25.59 -7.96 -5.19
CA SER A 696 -25.29 -9.40 -5.18
C SER A 696 -24.39 -9.82 -4.01
N TYR A 697 -23.61 -8.89 -3.46
CA TYR A 697 -22.61 -9.18 -2.42
C TYR A 697 -23.07 -8.67 -1.06
N LYS A 698 -22.75 -9.45 -0.02
CA LYS A 698 -23.09 -9.20 1.38
C LYS A 698 -21.81 -8.99 2.19
N LYS A 699 -21.94 -8.33 3.33
CA LYS A 699 -20.88 -8.29 4.33
C LYS A 699 -20.61 -9.70 4.89
N PRO A 700 -19.41 -9.97 5.41
CA PRO A 700 -19.13 -11.17 6.17
C PRO A 700 -20.18 -11.40 7.26
N SER A 701 -20.56 -12.67 7.46
CA SER A 701 -21.54 -13.04 8.49
C SER A 701 -20.89 -13.14 9.87
N ASP A 702 -21.67 -12.93 10.94
CA ASP A 702 -21.25 -13.10 12.33
C ASP A 702 -20.62 -14.48 12.60
N LYS A 703 -21.11 -15.54 11.92
CA LYS A 703 -20.52 -16.88 12.00
C LYS A 703 -19.07 -16.88 11.49
N LEU A 704 -18.82 -16.21 10.37
CA LEU A 704 -17.50 -16.12 9.75
C LEU A 704 -16.56 -15.25 10.59
N ASP A 705 -17.08 -14.15 11.14
CA ASP A 705 -16.38 -13.30 12.11
C ASP A 705 -15.89 -14.14 13.31
N ARG A 706 -16.77 -14.95 13.89
CA ARG A 706 -16.39 -15.88 14.96
C ARG A 706 -15.30 -16.86 14.55
N GLU A 707 -15.34 -17.42 13.34
CA GLU A 707 -14.32 -18.36 12.88
C GLU A 707 -12.93 -17.72 12.76
N ILE A 708 -12.84 -16.46 12.29
CA ILE A 708 -11.55 -15.77 12.17
C ILE A 708 -11.05 -15.17 13.49
N VAL A 709 -11.91 -15.03 14.51
CA VAL A 709 -11.49 -14.58 15.85
C VAL A 709 -10.91 -15.74 16.67
N LYS A 710 -11.39 -16.98 16.51
CA LYS A 710 -10.93 -18.14 17.29
C LYS A 710 -9.40 -18.31 17.34
N PRO A 711 -8.65 -18.15 16.23
CA PRO A 711 -7.20 -18.29 16.27
C PRO A 711 -6.51 -17.20 17.10
N MET A 712 -7.09 -16.00 17.23
CA MET A 712 -6.54 -14.94 18.10
C MET A 712 -6.56 -15.33 19.58
N LEU A 713 -7.52 -16.16 19.98
CA LEU A 713 -7.83 -16.48 21.39
C LEU A 713 -7.15 -17.74 21.91
N SER A 714 -6.29 -18.38 21.11
CA SER A 714 -5.65 -19.66 21.45
C SER A 714 -4.21 -19.74 20.95
N ARG A 715 -3.46 -20.72 21.47
CA ARG A 715 -2.14 -21.08 20.93
C ARG A 715 -2.31 -21.92 19.67
N ASN A 716 -1.88 -21.40 18.53
CA ASN A 716 -1.92 -22.10 17.25
C ASN A 716 -0.94 -21.48 16.25
N GLU A 717 -0.58 -22.27 15.25
CA GLU A 717 0.37 -21.88 14.19
C GLU A 717 -0.08 -20.65 13.40
N LEU A 718 -1.39 -20.49 13.12
CA LEU A 718 -1.89 -19.36 12.36
C LEU A 718 -1.67 -18.03 13.10
N ARG A 719 -1.92 -18.01 14.41
CA ARG A 719 -1.63 -16.86 15.27
C ARG A 719 -0.16 -16.50 15.23
N ASP A 720 0.73 -17.48 15.31
CA ASP A 720 2.18 -17.26 15.29
C ASP A 720 2.65 -16.78 13.91
N ARG A 721 2.19 -17.40 12.82
CA ARG A 721 2.56 -17.02 11.45
C ARG A 721 2.07 -15.63 11.05
N ILE A 722 0.84 -15.25 11.41
CA ILE A 722 0.32 -13.91 11.09
C ILE A 722 1.12 -12.81 11.81
N THR A 723 1.69 -13.09 12.98
CA THR A 723 2.39 -12.11 13.81
C THR A 723 3.89 -12.39 13.92
N ASP A 724 4.46 -13.17 13.01
CA ASP A 724 5.87 -13.56 12.96
C ASP A 724 6.86 -12.39 13.09
N LEU A 725 6.51 -11.24 12.50
CA LEU A 725 7.29 -10.01 12.57
C LEU A 725 6.99 -9.13 13.79
N SER A 726 6.15 -9.57 14.74
CA SER A 726 5.93 -8.81 15.97
C SER A 726 6.99 -9.14 17.00
N TYR A 727 7.71 -8.12 17.48
CA TYR A 727 8.52 -8.29 18.67
C TYR A 727 7.62 -8.44 19.89
N VAL A 728 7.74 -9.55 20.59
CA VAL A 728 7.06 -9.83 21.85
C VAL A 728 8.13 -10.12 22.89
N GLY A 729 8.18 -9.32 23.94
CA GLY A 729 9.16 -9.50 25.02
C GLY A 729 9.06 -10.88 25.66
N LYS A 730 10.20 -11.42 26.09
CA LYS A 730 10.29 -12.75 26.69
C LYS A 730 9.94 -12.77 28.18
N GLU A 731 10.10 -11.62 28.84
CA GLU A 731 10.00 -11.46 30.28
C GLU A 731 8.72 -10.73 30.71
N ALA A 732 8.34 -10.87 31.98
CA ALA A 732 7.14 -10.26 32.55
C ALA A 732 7.29 -8.74 32.82
N ASP A 733 8.52 -8.20 32.80
CA ASP A 733 8.77 -6.77 32.93
C ASP A 733 8.60 -6.02 31.60
N ASP A 734 8.72 -6.72 30.47
CA ASP A 734 8.43 -6.16 29.16
C ASP A 734 6.93 -5.83 28.98
N VAL A 735 6.65 -4.69 28.34
CA VAL A 735 5.29 -4.18 28.11
C VAL A 735 4.40 -5.13 27.29
N THR A 736 4.98 -5.88 26.35
CA THR A 736 4.26 -6.87 25.54
C THR A 736 4.38 -8.28 26.13
N GLY A 737 5.55 -8.61 26.69
CA GLY A 737 5.81 -9.92 27.30
C GLY A 737 4.87 -10.25 28.45
N ARG A 738 4.59 -9.27 29.32
CA ARG A 738 3.61 -9.43 30.42
C ARG A 738 2.22 -9.87 29.95
N VAL A 739 1.74 -9.33 28.83
CA VAL A 739 0.42 -9.63 28.27
C VAL A 739 0.38 -11.05 27.75
N GLU A 740 1.42 -11.43 27.01
CA GLU A 740 1.52 -12.75 26.40
C GLU A 740 1.67 -13.86 27.46
N GLN A 741 2.51 -13.63 28.48
CA GLN A 741 2.64 -14.57 29.59
C GLN A 741 1.35 -14.72 30.39
N ALA A 742 0.64 -13.62 30.67
CA ALA A 742 -0.66 -13.67 31.35
C ALA A 742 -1.69 -14.44 30.52
N PHE A 743 -1.74 -14.21 29.21
CA PHE A 743 -2.61 -14.94 28.30
C PHE A 743 -2.36 -16.45 28.36
N PHE A 744 -1.09 -16.86 28.34
CA PHE A 744 -0.71 -18.26 28.46
C PHE A 744 -1.09 -18.91 29.80
N LYS A 745 -0.89 -18.20 30.91
CA LYS A 745 -1.31 -18.67 32.24
C LYS A 745 -2.84 -18.77 32.33
N VAL A 746 -3.57 -17.80 31.80
CA VAL A 746 -5.05 -17.81 31.74
C VAL A 746 -5.57 -18.98 30.91
N LEU A 747 -4.95 -19.28 29.77
CA LEU A 747 -5.33 -20.44 28.95
C LEU A 747 -5.08 -21.77 29.66
N ALA A 748 -3.92 -21.91 30.31
CA ALA A 748 -3.60 -23.12 31.09
C ALA A 748 -4.62 -23.34 32.22
N ALA A 749 -5.06 -22.26 32.86
CA ALA A 749 -6.03 -22.30 33.95
C ALA A 749 -7.50 -22.48 33.52
N ASP A 750 -7.84 -22.45 32.22
CA ASP A 750 -9.25 -22.40 31.78
C ASP A 750 -10.07 -23.64 32.20
N GLU A 751 -9.47 -24.84 32.15
CA GLU A 751 -10.16 -26.06 32.57
C GLU A 751 -10.50 -26.04 34.06
N VAL A 752 -9.57 -25.59 34.89
CA VAL A 752 -9.78 -25.47 36.34
C VAL A 752 -10.78 -24.34 36.64
N ARG A 753 -10.72 -23.22 35.92
CA ARG A 753 -11.76 -22.16 36.01
C ARG A 753 -13.15 -22.70 35.66
N ARG A 754 -13.27 -23.64 34.71
CA ARG A 754 -14.55 -24.31 34.41
C ARG A 754 -15.04 -25.16 35.59
N LYS A 755 -14.15 -25.83 36.34
CA LYS A 755 -14.52 -26.52 37.59
C LYS A 755 -15.07 -25.54 38.63
N LEU A 756 -14.38 -24.42 38.86
CA LEU A 756 -14.84 -23.36 39.77
C LEU A 756 -16.21 -22.81 39.37
N ARG A 757 -16.43 -22.51 38.08
CA ARG A 757 -17.74 -22.05 37.58
C ARG A 757 -18.86 -23.08 37.79
N LYS A 758 -18.57 -24.38 37.66
CA LYS A 758 -19.53 -25.46 37.94
C LYS A 758 -19.88 -25.51 39.43
N ALA A 759 -18.87 -25.46 40.30
CA ALA A 759 -19.05 -25.44 41.76
C ALA A 759 -19.82 -24.19 42.23
N MET A 760 -19.56 -23.01 41.63
CA MET A 760 -20.35 -21.79 41.86
C MET A 760 -21.82 -21.97 41.46
N LYS A 761 -22.10 -22.59 40.29
CA LYS A 761 -23.48 -22.89 39.86
C LYS A 761 -24.16 -23.90 40.79
N ALA A 762 -23.40 -24.85 41.36
CA ALA A 762 -23.86 -25.80 42.36
C ALA A 762 -24.03 -25.19 43.76
N LYS A 763 -23.71 -23.90 43.95
CA LYS A 763 -23.70 -23.19 45.25
C LYS A 763 -22.71 -23.76 46.27
N GLU A 764 -21.68 -24.46 45.80
CA GLU A 764 -20.60 -24.98 46.64
C GLU A 764 -19.54 -23.91 46.95
N LEU A 765 -19.46 -22.86 46.13
CA LEU A 765 -18.56 -21.72 46.32
C LEU A 765 -19.38 -20.42 46.43
N ASP A 766 -18.90 -19.47 47.23
CA ASP A 766 -19.55 -18.17 47.35
C ASP A 766 -19.45 -17.39 46.02
N LYS A 767 -20.59 -16.88 45.56
CA LYS A 767 -20.73 -16.13 44.31
C LYS A 767 -20.21 -14.69 44.40
N ASP A 768 -20.13 -14.15 45.62
CA ASP A 768 -19.76 -12.77 45.91
C ASP A 768 -18.31 -12.63 46.40
N ALA A 769 -17.67 -13.75 46.75
CA ALA A 769 -16.24 -13.82 47.05
C ALA A 769 -15.37 -13.37 45.86
N THR A 770 -14.23 -12.78 46.17
CA THR A 770 -13.16 -12.46 45.21
C THR A 770 -12.64 -13.74 44.54
N ASN A 771 -11.89 -13.59 43.45
CA ASN A 771 -11.32 -14.75 42.77
C ASN A 771 -10.34 -15.52 43.67
N MET A 772 -9.50 -14.82 44.43
CA MET A 772 -8.55 -15.45 45.36
C MET A 772 -9.27 -16.20 46.48
N GLU A 773 -10.26 -15.58 47.12
CA GLU A 773 -11.07 -16.25 48.14
C GLU A 773 -11.79 -17.49 47.60
N ARG A 774 -12.28 -17.44 46.35
CA ARG A 774 -12.89 -18.61 45.69
C ARG A 774 -11.90 -19.73 45.44
N ILE A 775 -10.65 -19.42 45.11
CA ILE A 775 -9.58 -20.41 44.95
C ILE A 775 -9.32 -21.10 46.29
N GLU A 776 -9.19 -20.34 47.38
CA GLU A 776 -8.96 -20.89 48.72
C GLU A 776 -10.15 -21.74 49.21
N GLN A 777 -11.39 -21.29 49.02
CA GLN A 777 -12.56 -22.11 49.34
C GLN A 777 -12.61 -23.41 48.54
N ALA A 778 -12.14 -23.39 47.29
CA ALA A 778 -12.17 -24.56 46.43
C ALA A 778 -11.14 -25.62 46.83
N ILE A 779 -9.95 -25.22 47.30
CA ILE A 779 -8.95 -26.15 47.84
C ILE A 779 -9.42 -26.72 49.19
N GLU A 780 -9.98 -25.89 50.09
CA GLU A 780 -10.51 -26.34 51.38
C GLU A 780 -11.64 -27.38 51.21
N LYS A 781 -12.46 -27.22 50.18
CA LYS A 781 -13.57 -28.14 49.85
C LYS A 781 -13.15 -29.32 48.97
N GLY A 782 -11.87 -29.44 48.61
CA GLY A 782 -11.34 -30.51 47.76
C GLY A 782 -11.89 -30.51 46.33
N ILE A 783 -12.38 -29.36 45.84
CA ILE A 783 -12.88 -29.18 44.47
C ILE A 783 -11.73 -29.13 43.46
N ILE A 784 -10.58 -28.61 43.90
CA ILE A 784 -9.32 -28.52 43.17
C ILE A 784 -8.17 -29.06 44.05
N ASN A 785 -7.03 -29.40 43.44
CA ASN A 785 -5.80 -29.78 44.15
C ASN A 785 -4.78 -28.62 44.24
N GLU A 786 -3.64 -28.83 44.91
CA GLU A 786 -2.62 -27.79 45.13
C GLU A 786 -1.97 -27.29 43.83
N ASP A 787 -1.73 -28.17 42.86
CA ASP A 787 -1.17 -27.78 41.56
C ASP A 787 -2.16 -26.89 40.78
N GLU A 788 -3.44 -27.25 40.82
CA GLU A 788 -4.54 -26.49 40.24
C GLU A 788 -4.74 -25.15 40.93
N ARG A 789 -4.58 -25.10 42.27
CA ARG A 789 -4.55 -23.86 43.05
C ARG A 789 -3.41 -22.97 42.59
N GLN A 790 -2.17 -23.47 42.54
CA GLN A 790 -1.03 -22.67 42.12
C GLN A 790 -1.21 -22.12 40.69
N MET A 791 -1.71 -22.94 39.77
CA MET A 791 -1.98 -22.50 38.40
C MET A 791 -3.04 -21.39 38.33
N LEU A 792 -4.08 -21.45 39.17
CA LEU A 792 -5.10 -20.41 39.26
C LEU A 792 -4.54 -19.12 39.87
N VAL A 793 -3.73 -19.22 40.93
CA VAL A 793 -3.07 -18.08 41.57
C VAL A 793 -2.13 -17.38 40.58
N ASP A 794 -1.25 -18.12 39.91
CA ASP A 794 -0.32 -17.58 38.92
C ASP A 794 -1.05 -16.86 37.78
N ALA A 795 -2.16 -17.42 37.31
CA ALA A 795 -2.99 -16.83 36.28
C ALA A 795 -3.74 -15.58 36.78
N GLU A 796 -4.17 -15.56 38.03
CA GLU A 796 -4.83 -14.41 38.66
C GLU A 796 -3.86 -13.25 38.83
N GLU A 797 -2.67 -13.50 39.40
CA GLU A 797 -1.62 -12.49 39.60
C GLU A 797 -1.19 -11.87 38.27
N ALA A 798 -0.91 -12.69 37.27
CA ALA A 798 -0.53 -12.20 35.94
C ALA A 798 -1.67 -11.40 35.28
N ARG A 799 -2.93 -11.83 35.46
CA ARG A 799 -4.09 -11.07 34.98
C ARG A 799 -4.18 -9.72 35.67
N MET A 800 -3.99 -9.68 36.98
CA MET A 800 -4.05 -8.46 37.77
C MET A 800 -2.95 -7.48 37.41
N ASP A 801 -1.73 -7.94 37.08
CA ASP A 801 -0.66 -7.06 36.58
C ASP A 801 -1.00 -6.42 35.23
N VAL A 802 -1.49 -7.22 34.27
CA VAL A 802 -1.77 -6.74 32.89
C VAL A 802 -2.86 -5.69 32.82
N ILE A 803 -3.85 -5.76 33.72
CA ILE A 803 -4.97 -4.82 33.76
C ILE A 803 -4.66 -3.52 34.51
N GLN A 804 -3.49 -3.40 35.15
CA GLN A 804 -3.05 -2.13 35.73
C GLN A 804 -2.70 -1.12 34.64
N VAL A 805 -2.74 0.14 35.04
CA VAL A 805 -2.21 1.29 34.30
C VAL A 805 -1.15 1.98 35.15
N ASP A 806 -0.33 2.81 34.52
CA ASP A 806 0.67 3.60 35.25
C ASP A 806 0.04 4.86 35.86
N ASP A 807 0.62 5.30 36.97
CA ASP A 807 0.29 6.52 37.69
C ASP A 807 1.58 7.29 38.06
N TYR A 808 1.49 8.61 38.09
CA TYR A 808 2.63 9.51 38.30
C TYR A 808 2.25 10.66 39.24
N SER A 809 3.23 11.21 39.94
CA SER A 809 3.03 12.41 40.76
C SER A 809 2.73 13.64 39.89
N HIS A 810 2.17 14.69 40.50
CA HIS A 810 1.92 15.95 39.80
C HIS A 810 3.22 16.57 39.24
N GLU A 811 4.29 16.51 40.05
CA GLU A 811 5.62 17.02 39.70
C GLU A 811 6.21 16.26 38.50
N GLU A 812 6.07 14.93 38.44
CA GLU A 812 6.57 14.15 37.30
C GLU A 812 5.90 14.53 35.97
N ILE A 813 4.62 14.89 36.02
CA ILE A 813 3.86 15.31 34.83
C ILE A 813 4.25 16.74 34.40
N VAL A 814 4.42 17.66 35.36
CA VAL A 814 4.68 19.08 35.08
C VAL A 814 6.14 19.33 34.70
N ASP A 815 7.09 18.74 35.44
CA ASP A 815 8.52 18.95 35.22
C ASP A 815 9.09 18.07 34.09
N GLY A 816 8.29 17.09 33.65
CA GLY A 816 8.66 16.11 32.65
C GLY A 816 9.42 14.91 33.22
N PHE A 817 9.31 13.78 32.53
CA PHE A 817 9.91 12.53 32.97
C PHE A 817 11.43 12.53 32.76
N LYS A 818 12.19 12.20 33.82
CA LYS A 818 13.65 12.04 33.72
C LYS A 818 14.01 10.77 32.96
N ALA A 819 14.96 10.86 32.04
CA ALA A 819 15.52 9.70 31.34
C ALA A 819 16.12 8.69 32.31
N LYS A 820 15.98 7.39 31.99
CA LYS A 820 16.66 6.33 32.74
C LYS A 820 18.17 6.62 32.76
N SER A 821 18.77 6.69 33.96
CA SER A 821 20.22 6.84 34.09
C SER A 821 20.91 5.64 33.44
N GLN A 822 22.07 5.86 32.82
CA GLN A 822 22.86 4.79 32.23
C GLN A 822 23.20 3.76 33.32
N ALA A 823 22.46 2.66 33.38
CA ALA A 823 22.81 1.55 34.25
C ALA A 823 24.10 0.94 33.68
N LYS A 824 25.23 1.15 34.38
CA LYS A 824 26.45 0.39 34.13
C LYS A 824 26.07 -1.09 34.09
N PRO A 825 26.57 -1.88 33.12
CA PRO A 825 26.22 -3.29 33.01
C PRO A 825 26.47 -3.96 34.37
N LYS A 826 25.43 -4.61 34.93
CA LYS A 826 25.55 -5.41 36.15
C LYS A 826 26.71 -6.38 35.92
N LYS A 827 27.84 -6.16 36.60
CA LYS A 827 28.90 -7.16 36.69
C LYS A 827 28.23 -8.45 37.12
N LYS A 828 28.28 -9.48 36.27
CA LYS A 828 27.97 -10.85 36.68
C LYS A 828 28.81 -11.13 37.92
N SER A 829 28.15 -11.18 39.06
CA SER A 829 28.72 -11.70 40.30
C SER A 829 29.24 -13.10 39.97
N LYS A 830 30.56 -13.28 39.94
CA LYS A 830 31.15 -14.62 39.98
C LYS A 830 30.79 -15.16 41.36
N ALA A 831 29.91 -16.15 41.39
CA ALA A 831 29.76 -17.01 42.56
C ALA A 831 31.13 -17.63 42.87
N ALA A 832 31.56 -17.48 44.11
CA ALA A 832 32.65 -18.24 44.72
C ALA A 832 32.06 -19.53 45.30
#